data_AF-A0A417AYX5-F1
#
_entry.id   AF-A0A417AYX5-F1
#
_cell.length_a   1.000
_cell.length_b   1.000
_cell.length_c   1.000
_cell.angle_alpha   90.00
_cell.angle_beta   90.00
_cell.angle_gamma   90.00
#
_symmetry.space_group_name_H-M   'P 1'
#
loop_
_entity.id
_entity.type
_entity.pdbx_description
1 polymer ?
#
loop_
_entity_poly.entity_id
_entity_poly.type
_entity_poly.pdbx_seq_one_letter_code
_entity_poly.pdbx_strand_id
1 'polypeptide(L)'
;MIAIDRYKKSLSCIMAVFTMMSLRMNLLKMDYKGNPLKRYLDALSGFSLDQLILFAGMICLFYYMLKEIQRYRPENKAEFRKDCCCAGLLGFFFAICMIVGNAIEVNGELSALYMGKLQIFKSITVLIGYTCLFSSVIIYLFYKWDHLTLCQNSNDEKIVSKTFGGRYLSFLENHTFLCSFLTIVVLYIPYIVCSYPAILQGDAQDFILQGYNLPSLQSERLVLLNKNVYLNAHHPVAYTMLVHICMIIGKFLFKSWNAGLFLVSLIQFVFAASVISYFVKFLRELRVNIKICFVSLIYYCISPRMVSYMFLFSKDVFYAYMMLFLIVLLAKIMIWKSLFTSNREKCNKNIFLIYLALIFLCGGFIVFFRNEAKYIVGIWFVFLIAHFKEYRKELGIGLALILFLLFSINHIIFPYLKITPGSTKEMLSVPFQQTARYIKEYSDEVTEKEKEVIDRVLNYDTLSERYEADRSDKVKDGWNKYTSKVELKEYFSVWYQMLKKHPLVYAEATLNNYYYYLYPGKRLATNYSYSWSEKCMDSVNKRGNQLNMDVHYPVKLKCLRNCYEALREGIFNLPVLGVFKCVALYIWLLLIFAFYLFRRQKIDILCWGIIPLLASVGIAFLGPCNGYYFRYVYMITVALPAVLLLGLIDKKYRWIKMNNAGTQILNDK
;
A
#
# COMPACT_ATOMS: atom_id res chain seq x y z
N MET A 1 43.08 19.30 1.91
CA MET A 1 42.06 18.94 0.90
C MET A 1 42.42 17.69 0.07
N ILE A 2 43.65 17.56 -0.44
CA ILE A 2 44.07 16.45 -1.34
C ILE A 2 43.95 15.05 -0.69
N ALA A 3 44.32 14.90 0.59
CA ALA A 3 44.22 13.62 1.30
C ALA A 3 42.77 13.14 1.52
N ILE A 4 41.85 14.07 1.78
CA ILE A 4 40.41 13.80 1.98
C ILE A 4 39.74 13.41 0.65
N ASP A 5 40.16 14.01 -0.46
CA ASP A 5 39.67 13.65 -1.80
C ASP A 5 40.17 12.26 -2.24
N ARG A 6 41.42 11.93 -1.94
CA ARG A 6 42.00 10.61 -2.21
C ARG A 6 41.26 9.50 -1.46
N TYR A 7 40.94 9.71 -0.17
CA TYR A 7 40.17 8.74 0.62
C TYR A 7 38.76 8.50 0.07
N LYS A 8 38.08 9.56 -0.41
CA LYS A 8 36.75 9.43 -1.03
C LYS A 8 36.79 8.61 -2.31
N LYS A 9 37.75 8.86 -3.20
CA LYS A 9 37.91 8.10 -4.44
C LYS A 9 38.10 6.60 -4.14
N SER A 10 38.99 6.28 -3.20
CA SER A 10 39.23 4.89 -2.79
C SER A 10 37.97 4.24 -2.20
N LEU A 11 37.26 4.95 -1.30
CA LEU A 11 36.03 4.43 -0.69
C LEU A 11 34.91 4.22 -1.72
N SER A 12 34.72 5.16 -2.65
CA SER A 12 33.75 5.01 -3.74
C SER A 12 34.05 3.82 -4.63
N CYS A 13 35.33 3.56 -4.92
CA CYS A 13 35.73 2.38 -5.68
C CYS A 13 35.40 1.09 -4.94
N ILE A 14 35.73 1.01 -3.64
CA ILE A 14 35.44 -0.17 -2.80
C ILE A 14 33.93 -0.44 -2.77
N MET A 15 33.12 0.59 -2.51
CA MET A 15 31.65 0.45 -2.46
C MET A 15 31.06 0.04 -3.81
N ALA A 16 31.57 0.59 -4.91
CA ALA A 16 31.15 0.21 -6.25
C ALA A 16 31.51 -1.25 -6.56
N VAL A 17 32.68 -1.74 -6.13
CA VAL A 17 33.09 -3.13 -6.32
C VAL A 17 32.13 -4.06 -5.60
N PHE A 18 31.90 -3.86 -4.29
CA PHE A 18 30.97 -4.70 -3.54
C PHE A 18 29.54 -4.62 -4.10
N THR A 19 29.09 -3.44 -4.52
CA THR A 19 27.74 -3.29 -5.11
C THR A 19 27.64 -4.04 -6.45
N MET A 20 28.66 -3.96 -7.32
CA MET A 20 28.67 -4.74 -8.58
C MET A 20 28.66 -6.24 -8.29
N MET A 21 29.47 -6.68 -7.33
CA MET A 21 29.47 -8.08 -6.91
C MET A 21 28.08 -8.48 -6.44
N SER A 22 27.41 -7.69 -5.59
CA SER A 22 26.03 -7.96 -5.16
C SER A 22 25.04 -8.06 -6.32
N LEU A 23 25.10 -7.13 -7.28
CA LEU A 23 24.18 -7.10 -8.42
C LEU A 23 24.38 -8.28 -9.39
N ARG A 24 25.57 -8.87 -9.44
CA ARG A 24 25.95 -9.90 -10.42
C ARG A 24 26.11 -11.30 -9.84
N MET A 25 26.19 -11.40 -8.51
CA MET A 25 26.37 -12.68 -7.82
C MET A 25 25.18 -13.60 -8.09
N ASN A 26 25.47 -14.77 -8.63
CA ASN A 26 24.47 -15.82 -8.78
C ASN A 26 24.34 -16.62 -7.48
N LEU A 27 23.16 -16.51 -6.85
CA LEU A 27 22.77 -17.22 -5.63
C LEU A 27 22.03 -18.54 -5.89
N LEU A 28 22.10 -19.10 -7.10
CA LEU A 28 21.63 -20.47 -7.35
C LEU A 28 22.39 -21.49 -6.49
N LYS A 29 21.68 -22.55 -6.07
CA LYS A 29 22.30 -23.73 -5.46
C LYS A 29 23.34 -24.30 -6.42
N MET A 30 24.56 -24.52 -5.92
CA MET A 30 25.66 -25.14 -6.67
C MET A 30 26.10 -26.41 -5.96
N ASP A 31 26.30 -27.49 -6.72
CA ASP A 31 26.85 -28.77 -6.24
C ASP A 31 28.34 -28.62 -5.90
N TYR A 32 28.90 -29.24 -4.85
CA TYR A 32 30.17 -28.86 -4.17
C TYR A 32 31.50 -29.29 -4.82
N LYS A 33 31.50 -29.95 -5.98
CA LYS A 33 32.73 -30.53 -6.54
C LYS A 33 33.67 -29.51 -7.24
N GLY A 34 34.75 -29.06 -6.58
CA GLY A 34 35.84 -28.29 -7.22
C GLY A 34 36.44 -27.15 -6.37
N ASN A 35 37.33 -26.34 -6.97
CA ASN A 35 38.00 -25.22 -6.28
C ASN A 35 36.99 -24.10 -5.90
N PRO A 36 36.88 -23.72 -4.60
CA PRO A 36 35.93 -22.70 -4.14
C PRO A 36 36.14 -21.31 -4.74
N LEU A 37 37.39 -20.88 -4.95
CA LEU A 37 37.72 -19.55 -5.45
C LEU A 37 37.30 -19.43 -6.92
N LYS A 38 37.62 -20.44 -7.74
CA LYS A 38 37.22 -20.48 -9.16
C LYS A 38 35.70 -20.39 -9.29
N ARG A 39 34.95 -21.15 -8.50
CA ARG A 39 33.48 -21.15 -8.52
C ARG A 39 32.86 -19.87 -7.98
N TYR A 40 33.51 -19.19 -7.05
CA TYR A 40 33.10 -17.86 -6.63
C TYR A 40 33.22 -16.86 -7.79
N LEU A 41 34.33 -16.91 -8.52
CA LEU A 41 34.54 -16.09 -9.71
C LEU A 41 33.58 -16.46 -10.84
N ASP A 42 33.32 -17.76 -11.08
CA ASP A 42 32.34 -18.23 -12.07
C ASP A 42 30.91 -17.78 -11.74
N ALA A 43 30.59 -17.60 -10.45
CA ALA A 43 29.29 -17.11 -10.00
C ALA A 43 29.10 -15.60 -10.24
N LEU A 44 30.18 -14.86 -10.48
CA LEU A 44 30.13 -13.50 -11.01
C LEU A 44 29.95 -13.62 -12.52
N SER A 45 28.71 -13.46 -12.98
CA SER A 45 28.40 -13.43 -14.41
C SER A 45 29.30 -12.44 -15.16
N GLY A 46 29.92 -12.88 -16.26
CA GLY A 46 31.03 -12.18 -16.93
C GLY A 46 30.77 -10.70 -17.27
N PHE A 47 31.85 -9.90 -17.32
CA PHE A 47 31.79 -8.45 -17.51
C PHE A 47 31.53 -8.05 -18.97
N SER A 48 30.29 -7.63 -19.28
CA SER A 48 29.95 -6.99 -20.56
C SER A 48 30.29 -5.49 -20.55
N LEU A 49 30.33 -4.85 -21.74
CA LEU A 49 30.53 -3.40 -21.86
C LEU A 49 29.53 -2.60 -21.00
N ASP A 50 28.26 -3.01 -21.01
CA ASP A 50 27.21 -2.39 -20.18
C ASP A 50 27.53 -2.45 -18.69
N GLN A 51 28.20 -3.51 -18.23
CA GLN A 51 28.58 -3.67 -16.83
C GLN A 51 29.77 -2.80 -16.45
N LEU A 52 30.71 -2.59 -17.37
CA LEU A 52 31.79 -1.61 -17.17
C LEU A 52 31.23 -0.20 -17.10
N ILE A 53 30.26 0.14 -17.95
CA ILE A 53 29.54 1.42 -17.90
C ILE A 53 28.79 1.56 -16.58
N LEU A 54 28.06 0.53 -16.14
CA LEU A 54 27.35 0.53 -14.86
C LEU A 54 28.32 0.71 -13.69
N PHE A 55 29.44 -0.01 -13.69
CA PHE A 55 30.46 0.08 -12.64
C PHE A 55 31.06 1.48 -12.56
N ALA A 56 31.48 2.05 -13.70
CA ALA A 56 31.97 3.43 -13.76
C ALA A 56 30.89 4.42 -13.29
N GLY A 57 29.64 4.22 -13.71
CA GLY A 57 28.48 4.99 -13.26
C GLY A 57 28.27 4.93 -11.75
N MET A 58 28.45 3.75 -11.13
CA MET A 58 28.34 3.60 -9.68
C MET A 58 29.48 4.26 -8.92
N ILE A 59 30.72 4.22 -9.42
CA ILE A 59 31.84 4.97 -8.84
C ILE A 59 31.49 6.46 -8.84
N CYS A 60 31.03 7.00 -9.98
CA CYS A 60 30.61 8.38 -10.10
C CYS A 60 29.46 8.71 -9.14
N LEU A 61 28.46 7.83 -9.03
CA LEU A 61 27.33 7.99 -8.13
C LEU A 61 27.76 8.02 -6.66
N PHE A 62 28.55 7.05 -6.20
CA PHE A 62 29.05 7.01 -4.82
C PHE A 62 29.95 8.21 -4.53
N TYR A 63 30.82 8.61 -5.46
CA TYR A 63 31.66 9.79 -5.28
C TYR A 63 30.82 11.06 -5.16
N TYR A 64 29.80 11.22 -6.01
CA TYR A 64 28.86 12.33 -5.94
C TYR A 64 28.08 12.34 -4.61
N MET A 65 27.52 11.20 -4.20
CA MET A 65 26.79 11.08 -2.93
C MET A 65 27.69 11.40 -1.74
N LEU A 66 28.91 10.84 -1.67
CA LEU A 66 29.85 11.14 -0.58
C LEU A 66 30.27 12.62 -0.57
N LYS A 67 30.41 13.25 -1.74
CA LYS A 67 30.71 14.69 -1.85
C LYS A 67 29.55 15.54 -1.32
N GLU A 68 28.31 15.21 -1.68
CA GLU A 68 27.11 15.90 -1.19
C GLU A 68 26.89 15.66 0.31
N ILE A 69 27.07 14.43 0.79
CA ILE A 69 27.03 14.08 2.22
C ILE A 69 28.05 14.92 3.00
N GLN A 70 29.27 15.08 2.47
CA GLN A 70 30.27 15.92 3.12
C GLN A 70 29.91 17.40 3.10
N ARG A 71 29.32 17.89 2.00
CA ARG A 71 28.89 19.28 1.85
C ARG A 71 27.84 19.67 2.87
N TYR A 72 26.91 18.76 3.16
CA TYR A 72 25.80 18.96 4.08
C TYR A 72 26.01 18.30 5.44
N ARG A 73 27.22 17.80 5.71
CA ARG A 73 27.53 17.08 6.93
C ARG A 73 27.28 18.00 8.13
N PRO A 74 26.50 17.58 9.13
CA PRO A 74 26.32 18.38 10.33
C PRO A 74 27.66 18.51 11.07
N GLU A 75 27.95 19.70 11.58
CA GLU A 75 29.12 19.96 12.42
C GLU A 75 29.10 19.10 13.69
N ASN A 76 27.89 18.79 14.17
CA ASN A 76 27.67 17.90 15.29
C ASN A 76 27.92 16.43 14.90
N LYS A 77 29.03 15.87 15.41
CA LYS A 77 29.42 14.47 15.19
C LYS A 77 28.37 13.46 15.70
N ALA A 78 27.61 13.78 16.75
CA ALA A 78 26.58 12.88 17.28
C ALA A 78 25.38 12.77 16.34
N GLU A 79 24.98 13.88 15.73
CA GLU A 79 23.89 13.92 14.74
C GLU A 79 24.28 13.13 13.47
N PHE A 80 25.51 13.30 12.98
CA PHE A 80 26.04 12.51 11.88
C PHE A 80 26.06 11.00 12.18
N ARG A 81 26.43 10.61 13.42
CA ARG A 81 26.39 9.20 13.84
C ARG A 81 24.96 8.67 13.85
N LYS A 82 23.99 9.45 14.32
CA LYS A 82 22.56 9.09 14.28
C LYS A 82 22.10 8.85 12.84
N ASP A 83 22.44 9.74 11.90
CA ASP A 83 22.13 9.58 10.48
C ASP A 83 22.68 8.25 9.93
N CYS A 84 23.95 7.97 10.20
CA CYS A 84 24.62 6.74 9.77
C CYS A 84 24.00 5.49 10.40
N CYS A 85 23.64 5.52 11.69
CA CYS A 85 22.99 4.39 12.36
C CYS A 85 21.61 4.11 11.76
N CYS A 86 20.77 5.14 11.60
CA CYS A 86 19.44 5.00 11.01
C CYS A 86 19.51 4.42 9.58
N ALA A 87 20.41 4.96 8.76
CA ALA A 87 20.57 4.49 7.39
C ALA A 87 21.23 3.11 7.30
N GLY A 88 22.20 2.81 8.16
CA GLY A 88 22.85 1.51 8.25
C GLY A 88 21.88 0.39 8.63
N LEU A 89 21.05 0.62 9.66
CA LEU A 89 20.02 -0.33 10.09
C LEU A 89 19.01 -0.62 8.97
N LEU A 90 18.51 0.44 8.31
CA LEU A 90 17.52 0.28 7.25
C LEU A 90 18.13 -0.29 5.96
N GLY A 91 19.36 0.10 5.62
CA GLY A 91 20.10 -0.42 4.48
C GLY A 91 20.43 -1.91 4.64
N PHE A 92 20.78 -2.33 5.85
CA PHE A 92 20.98 -3.74 6.19
C PHE A 92 19.67 -4.53 6.07
N PHE A 93 18.55 -3.99 6.58
CA PHE A 93 17.24 -4.61 6.42
C PHE A 93 16.86 -4.79 4.94
N PHE A 94 17.03 -3.77 4.10
CA PHE A 94 16.78 -3.89 2.65
C PHE A 94 17.72 -4.88 1.97
N ALA A 95 18.97 -4.98 2.41
CA ALA A 95 19.90 -5.99 1.91
C ALA A 95 19.43 -7.41 2.25
N ILE A 96 18.90 -7.64 3.46
CA ILE A 96 18.24 -8.90 3.82
C ILE A 96 17.05 -9.16 2.89
N CYS A 97 16.17 -8.17 2.69
CA CYS A 97 15.03 -8.32 1.78
C CYS A 97 15.45 -8.71 0.36
N MET A 98 16.55 -8.15 -0.15
CA MET A 98 17.11 -8.50 -1.46
C MET A 98 17.58 -9.95 -1.52
N ILE A 99 18.36 -10.39 -0.52
CA ILE A 99 18.94 -11.75 -0.51
C ILE A 99 17.88 -12.81 -0.27
N VAL A 100 17.02 -12.60 0.73
CA VAL A 100 15.90 -13.50 1.05
C VAL A 100 14.92 -13.54 -0.11
N GLY A 101 14.53 -12.38 -0.64
CA GLY A 101 13.62 -12.31 -1.78
C GLY A 101 14.16 -13.01 -3.03
N ASN A 102 15.45 -12.85 -3.32
CA ASN A 102 16.09 -13.56 -4.43
C ASN A 102 16.15 -15.08 -4.20
N ALA A 103 16.52 -15.53 -2.99
CA ALA A 103 16.57 -16.96 -2.68
C ALA A 103 15.19 -17.63 -2.82
N ILE A 104 14.14 -16.96 -2.32
CA ILE A 104 12.75 -17.42 -2.40
C ILE A 104 12.21 -17.37 -3.84
N GLU A 105 12.44 -16.27 -4.59
CA GLU A 105 11.98 -16.15 -5.99
C GLU A 105 12.59 -17.23 -6.89
N VAL A 106 13.86 -17.58 -6.65
CA VAL A 106 14.62 -18.49 -7.52
C VAL A 106 14.51 -19.96 -7.08
N ASN A 107 14.59 -20.24 -5.78
CA ASN A 107 14.68 -21.61 -5.25
C ASN A 107 13.43 -22.05 -4.46
N GLY A 108 12.57 -21.12 -4.03
CA GLY A 108 11.43 -21.42 -3.13
C GLY A 108 11.80 -21.66 -1.66
N GLU A 109 13.09 -21.58 -1.32
CA GLU A 109 13.65 -21.93 0.00
C GLU A 109 14.91 -21.10 0.30
N LEU A 110 15.33 -21.06 1.56
CA LEU A 110 16.46 -20.26 2.04
C LEU A 110 17.79 -21.00 2.00
N SER A 111 17.79 -22.31 1.78
CA SER A 111 19.00 -23.14 1.81
C SER A 111 20.07 -22.67 0.83
N ALA A 112 19.70 -22.03 -0.28
CA ALA A 112 20.63 -21.39 -1.20
C ALA A 112 21.58 -20.35 -0.53
N LEU A 113 21.19 -19.80 0.63
CA LEU A 113 21.95 -18.78 1.34
C LEU A 113 23.02 -19.36 2.28
N TYR A 114 22.80 -20.56 2.81
CA TYR A 114 23.59 -21.11 3.90
C TYR A 114 24.09 -22.54 3.67
N MET A 115 23.63 -23.22 2.61
CA MET A 115 24.14 -24.53 2.26
C MET A 115 25.63 -24.38 1.92
N GLY A 116 26.50 -24.85 2.81
CA GLY A 116 27.96 -24.89 2.64
C GLY A 116 28.68 -23.52 2.68
N LYS A 117 30.00 -23.58 2.92
CA LYS A 117 30.84 -22.40 3.17
C LYS A 117 30.84 -21.39 2.01
N LEU A 118 30.79 -21.87 0.76
CA LEU A 118 30.79 -21.00 -0.42
C LEU A 118 29.52 -20.16 -0.53
N GLN A 119 28.33 -20.73 -0.29
CA GLN A 119 27.08 -19.96 -0.36
C GLN A 119 27.00 -18.94 0.76
N ILE A 120 27.44 -19.30 1.97
CA ILE A 120 27.55 -18.35 3.08
C ILE A 120 28.42 -17.15 2.67
N PHE A 121 29.57 -17.41 2.05
CA PHE A 121 30.47 -16.34 1.59
C PHE A 121 29.86 -15.47 0.48
N LYS A 122 29.14 -16.06 -0.49
CA LYS A 122 28.38 -15.31 -1.50
C LYS A 122 27.31 -14.45 -0.86
N SER A 123 26.49 -15.01 0.03
CA SER A 123 25.42 -14.31 0.75
C SER A 123 25.97 -13.12 1.54
N ILE A 124 27.08 -13.30 2.26
CA ILE A 124 27.75 -12.20 3.00
C ILE A 124 28.25 -11.12 2.04
N THR A 125 28.86 -11.50 0.92
CA THR A 125 29.31 -10.52 -0.11
C THR A 125 28.14 -9.68 -0.59
N VAL A 126 27.04 -10.34 -0.98
CA VAL A 126 25.83 -9.68 -1.48
C VAL A 126 25.25 -8.74 -0.41
N LEU A 127 25.25 -9.18 0.86
CA LEU A 127 24.70 -8.45 2.00
C LEU A 127 25.46 -7.17 2.26
N ILE A 128 26.80 -7.23 2.26
CA ILE A 128 27.68 -6.08 2.43
C ILE A 128 27.45 -5.08 1.30
N GLY A 129 27.49 -5.51 0.04
CA GLY A 129 27.37 -4.58 -1.09
C GLY A 129 26.00 -3.90 -1.16
N TYR A 130 24.90 -4.62 -0.93
CA TYR A 130 23.57 -4.01 -0.85
C TYR A 130 23.42 -3.11 0.39
N THR A 131 23.99 -3.48 1.53
CA THR A 131 23.97 -2.62 2.73
C THR A 131 24.68 -1.30 2.44
N CYS A 132 25.85 -1.34 1.79
CA CYS A 132 26.59 -0.14 1.39
C CYS A 132 25.77 0.71 0.41
N LEU A 133 25.17 0.11 -0.62
CA LEU A 133 24.35 0.81 -1.59
C LEU A 133 23.16 1.51 -0.92
N PHE A 134 22.31 0.76 -0.22
CA PHE A 134 21.08 1.31 0.35
C PHE A 134 21.35 2.32 1.44
N SER A 135 22.31 2.07 2.34
CA SER A 135 22.68 3.03 3.38
C SER A 135 23.12 4.37 2.76
N SER A 136 23.90 4.32 1.68
CA SER A 136 24.37 5.54 0.99
C SER A 136 23.23 6.33 0.36
N VAL A 137 22.32 5.64 -0.31
CA VAL A 137 21.12 6.25 -0.91
C VAL A 137 20.24 6.86 0.18
N ILE A 138 20.02 6.17 1.29
CA ILE A 138 19.20 6.65 2.41
C ILE A 138 19.80 7.91 3.05
N ILE A 139 21.11 7.90 3.34
CA ILE A 139 21.80 9.08 3.89
C ILE A 139 21.70 10.25 2.91
N TYR A 140 21.93 10.00 1.62
CA TYR A 140 21.79 11.03 0.58
C TYR A 140 20.37 11.62 0.55
N LEU A 141 19.32 10.77 0.61
CA LEU A 141 17.93 11.22 0.67
C LEU A 141 17.65 12.06 1.92
N PHE A 142 18.16 11.65 3.09
CA PHE A 142 18.00 12.43 4.33
C PHE A 142 18.56 13.84 4.19
N TYR A 143 19.77 13.99 3.63
CA TYR A 143 20.35 15.32 3.40
C TYR A 143 19.58 16.11 2.35
N LYS A 144 19.20 15.50 1.23
CA LYS A 144 18.38 16.19 0.22
C LYS A 144 17.06 16.69 0.80
N TRP A 145 16.40 15.90 1.63
CA TRP A 145 15.17 16.30 2.30
C TRP A 145 15.38 17.41 3.35
N ASP A 146 16.50 17.42 4.07
CA ASP A 146 16.81 18.49 5.02
C ASP A 146 17.04 19.85 4.35
N HIS A 147 17.51 19.85 3.10
CA HIS A 147 17.78 21.06 2.33
C HIS A 147 16.69 21.38 1.28
N LEU A 148 15.59 20.62 1.26
CA LEU A 148 14.51 20.83 0.31
C LEU A 148 13.56 21.94 0.79
N THR A 149 13.50 23.04 0.04
CA THR A 149 12.52 24.12 0.30
C THR A 149 11.27 23.89 -0.54
N LEU A 150 10.18 23.48 0.11
CA LEU A 150 8.89 23.24 -0.56
C LEU A 150 8.00 24.48 -0.65
N CYS A 151 8.08 25.35 0.35
CA CYS A 151 7.20 26.52 0.46
C CYS A 151 7.82 27.75 -0.19
N GLN A 152 6.97 28.57 -0.81
CA GLN A 152 7.35 29.87 -1.38
C GLN A 152 7.42 30.94 -0.28
N ASN A 153 8.33 31.90 -0.43
CA ASN A 153 8.41 33.08 0.42
C ASN A 153 7.28 34.06 0.08
N SER A 154 6.92 34.94 1.03
CA SER A 154 5.89 35.97 0.82
C SER A 154 6.23 36.96 -0.30
N ASN A 155 7.52 37.11 -0.62
CA ASN A 155 8.02 38.03 -1.63
C ASN A 155 8.20 37.35 -3.00
N ASP A 156 7.88 36.06 -3.13
CA ASP A 156 7.93 35.39 -4.42
C ASP A 156 6.80 35.95 -5.29
N GLU A 157 7.16 36.55 -6.43
CA GLU A 157 6.21 37.12 -7.37
C GLU A 157 5.17 36.08 -7.82
N LYS A 158 3.91 36.50 -7.93
CA LYS A 158 2.87 35.69 -8.59
C LYS A 158 3.36 35.31 -9.97
N ILE A 159 3.09 34.08 -10.41
CA ILE A 159 3.46 33.62 -11.75
C ILE A 159 2.64 34.42 -12.78
N VAL A 160 3.23 35.49 -13.31
CA VAL A 160 2.71 36.26 -14.45
C VAL A 160 3.45 35.80 -15.69
N SER A 161 3.01 34.67 -16.27
CA SER A 161 3.56 34.17 -17.53
C SER A 161 2.48 34.19 -18.61
N LYS A 162 2.85 34.73 -19.79
CA LYS A 162 1.97 34.79 -20.97
C LYS A 162 1.86 33.44 -21.71
N THR A 163 2.67 32.43 -21.36
CA THR A 163 2.62 31.10 -21.99
C THR A 163 1.42 30.28 -21.47
N PHE A 164 0.95 29.32 -22.27
CA PHE A 164 -0.18 28.45 -21.88
C PHE A 164 0.06 27.75 -20.52
N GLY A 165 1.26 27.20 -20.30
CA GLY A 165 1.64 26.60 -19.01
C GLY A 165 1.65 27.62 -17.86
N GLY A 166 2.04 28.87 -18.13
CA GLY A 166 1.96 29.97 -17.17
C GLY A 166 0.51 30.30 -16.77
N ARG A 167 -0.39 30.39 -17.75
CA ARG A 167 -1.82 30.63 -17.52
C ARG A 167 -2.46 29.50 -16.72
N TYR A 168 -2.16 28.25 -17.05
CA TYR A 168 -2.66 27.10 -16.30
C TYR A 168 -2.18 27.11 -14.84
N LEU A 169 -0.88 27.35 -14.60
CA LEU A 169 -0.35 27.42 -13.23
C LEU A 169 -0.96 28.59 -12.44
N SER A 170 -1.19 29.73 -13.09
CA SER A 170 -1.89 30.88 -12.49
C SER A 170 -3.34 30.53 -12.13
N PHE A 171 -4.06 29.81 -13.00
CA PHE A 171 -5.42 29.34 -12.72
C PHE A 171 -5.45 28.31 -11.59
N LEU A 172 -4.48 27.37 -11.56
CA LEU A 172 -4.30 26.43 -10.44
C LEU A 172 -3.96 27.16 -9.13
N GLU A 173 -3.23 28.27 -9.19
CA GLU A 173 -2.91 29.06 -8.00
C GLU A 173 -4.14 29.79 -7.45
N ASN A 174 -4.98 30.37 -8.31
CA ASN A 174 -6.16 31.16 -7.90
C ASN A 174 -7.38 30.29 -7.57
N HIS A 175 -7.58 29.18 -8.31
CA HIS A 175 -8.74 28.29 -8.18
C HIS A 175 -8.31 26.84 -7.95
N THR A 176 -7.44 26.62 -6.95
CA THR A 176 -6.74 25.33 -6.77
C THR A 176 -7.64 24.11 -6.76
N PHE A 177 -8.74 24.14 -6.02
CA PHE A 177 -9.67 23.01 -5.97
C PHE A 177 -10.32 22.75 -7.34
N LEU A 178 -10.94 23.78 -7.92
CA LEU A 178 -11.67 23.66 -9.18
C LEU A 178 -10.74 23.25 -10.33
N CYS A 179 -9.58 23.89 -10.45
CA CYS A 179 -8.59 23.56 -11.47
C CYS A 179 -8.07 22.13 -11.32
N SER A 180 -7.76 21.69 -10.08
CA SER A 180 -7.35 20.30 -9.83
C SER A 180 -8.45 19.31 -10.21
N PHE A 181 -9.69 19.59 -9.82
CA PHE A 181 -10.83 18.73 -10.09
C PHE A 181 -11.09 18.59 -11.58
N LEU A 182 -11.15 19.70 -12.31
CA LEU A 182 -11.34 19.71 -13.77
C LEU A 182 -10.18 19.02 -14.49
N THR A 183 -8.94 19.21 -14.03
CA THR A 183 -7.77 18.53 -14.60
C THR A 183 -7.90 17.01 -14.48
N ILE A 184 -8.30 16.51 -13.31
CA ILE A 184 -8.53 15.08 -13.10
C ILE A 184 -9.68 14.61 -14.00
N VAL A 185 -10.82 15.30 -14.00
CA VAL A 185 -11.96 14.93 -14.85
C VAL A 185 -11.55 14.81 -16.31
N VAL A 186 -10.92 15.84 -16.87
CA VAL A 186 -10.52 15.89 -18.29
C VAL A 186 -9.52 14.80 -18.64
N LEU A 187 -8.48 14.60 -17.83
CA LEU A 187 -7.46 13.58 -18.09
C LEU A 187 -8.02 12.16 -17.99
N TYR A 188 -9.07 11.95 -17.19
CA TYR A 188 -9.71 10.65 -17.03
C TYR A 188 -10.81 10.37 -18.05
N ILE A 189 -11.27 11.33 -18.86
CA ILE A 189 -12.31 11.11 -19.89
C ILE A 189 -12.01 9.88 -20.77
N PRO A 190 -10.81 9.72 -21.37
CA PRO A 190 -10.52 8.53 -22.18
C PRO A 190 -10.70 7.24 -21.40
N TYR A 191 -10.30 7.24 -20.12
CA TYR A 191 -10.43 6.07 -19.26
C TYR A 191 -11.87 5.76 -18.86
N ILE A 192 -12.66 6.80 -18.55
CA ILE A 192 -14.09 6.70 -18.25
C ILE A 192 -14.82 6.06 -19.43
N VAL A 193 -14.56 6.54 -20.65
CA VAL A 193 -15.19 6.03 -21.87
C VAL A 193 -14.79 4.56 -22.13
N CYS A 194 -13.50 4.24 -22.06
CA CYS A 194 -13.03 2.86 -22.30
C CYS A 194 -13.56 1.86 -21.27
N SER A 195 -13.70 2.31 -20.02
CA SER A 195 -14.06 1.46 -18.89
C SER A 195 -15.55 1.35 -18.63
N TYR A 196 -16.40 2.08 -19.36
CA TYR A 196 -17.84 1.94 -19.23
C TYR A 196 -18.28 0.48 -19.49
N PRO A 197 -19.06 -0.16 -18.61
CA PRO A 197 -19.70 0.43 -17.42
C PRO A 197 -18.78 0.54 -16.18
N ALA A 198 -17.91 -0.45 -15.95
CA ALA A 198 -16.86 -0.44 -14.93
C ALA A 198 -15.92 -1.62 -15.18
N ILE A 199 -14.74 -1.63 -14.58
CA ILE A 199 -13.87 -2.83 -14.53
C ILE A 199 -14.25 -3.66 -13.32
N LEU A 200 -14.78 -4.87 -13.53
CA LEU A 200 -15.13 -5.79 -12.46
C LEU A 200 -13.92 -6.64 -12.02
N GLN A 201 -13.77 -6.80 -10.71
CA GLN A 201 -12.85 -7.76 -10.08
C GLN A 201 -13.64 -8.95 -9.51
N GLY A 202 -12.92 -9.98 -9.02
CA GLY A 202 -13.52 -11.22 -8.51
C GLY A 202 -14.62 -11.01 -7.46
N ASP A 203 -14.38 -10.13 -6.48
CA ASP A 203 -15.34 -9.80 -5.41
C ASP A 203 -16.63 -9.13 -5.93
N ALA A 204 -16.62 -8.53 -7.14
CA ALA A 204 -17.72 -7.68 -7.64
C ALA A 204 -19.06 -8.43 -7.67
N GLN A 205 -19.01 -9.71 -8.05
CA GLN A 205 -20.18 -10.57 -8.10
C GLN A 205 -20.89 -10.65 -6.74
N ASP A 206 -20.13 -10.81 -5.67
CA ASP A 206 -20.69 -11.01 -4.34
C ASP A 206 -21.48 -9.77 -3.89
N PHE A 207 -20.95 -8.56 -4.04
CA PHE A 207 -21.69 -7.36 -3.62
C PHE A 207 -22.92 -7.10 -4.51
N ILE A 208 -22.84 -7.38 -5.81
CA ILE A 208 -24.00 -7.17 -6.71
C ILE A 208 -25.13 -8.13 -6.34
N LEU A 209 -24.84 -9.43 -6.26
CA LEU A 209 -25.86 -10.45 -6.01
C LEU A 209 -26.43 -10.39 -4.58
N GLN A 210 -25.58 -10.14 -3.58
CA GLN A 210 -26.04 -9.99 -2.20
C GLN A 210 -26.99 -8.79 -2.02
N GLY A 211 -26.79 -7.71 -2.77
CA GLY A 211 -27.70 -6.57 -2.77
C GLY A 211 -29.14 -6.96 -3.14
N TYR A 212 -29.30 -7.92 -4.05
CA TYR A 212 -30.59 -8.46 -4.47
C TYR A 212 -31.00 -9.73 -3.70
N ASN A 213 -30.30 -10.04 -2.61
CA ASN A 213 -30.50 -11.26 -1.82
C ASN A 213 -30.48 -12.54 -2.69
N LEU A 214 -29.51 -12.63 -3.60
CA LEU A 214 -29.31 -13.82 -4.45
C LEU A 214 -28.10 -14.65 -3.99
N PRO A 215 -28.08 -15.98 -4.28
CA PRO A 215 -26.92 -16.82 -4.01
C PRO A 215 -25.65 -16.32 -4.72
N SER A 216 -24.62 -16.09 -3.93
CA SER A 216 -23.28 -15.68 -4.34
C SER A 216 -22.24 -16.75 -3.97
N LEU A 217 -21.03 -16.66 -4.56
CA LEU A 217 -19.93 -17.57 -4.22
C LEU A 217 -19.64 -17.56 -2.72
N GLN A 218 -19.70 -16.39 -2.07
CA GLN A 218 -19.42 -16.31 -0.64
C GLN A 218 -20.54 -16.89 0.21
N SER A 219 -21.81 -16.71 -0.16
CA SER A 219 -22.90 -17.33 0.59
C SER A 219 -22.86 -18.87 0.56
N GLU A 220 -22.37 -19.47 -0.52
CA GLU A 220 -22.20 -20.93 -0.63
C GLU A 220 -21.09 -21.45 0.30
N ARG A 221 -20.07 -20.61 0.55
CA ARG A 221 -18.91 -20.90 1.41
C ARG A 221 -19.19 -20.69 2.90
N LEU A 222 -20.35 -20.15 3.26
CA LEU A 222 -20.74 -19.87 4.64
C LEU A 222 -21.80 -20.88 5.14
N VAL A 223 -21.88 -21.00 6.46
CA VAL A 223 -23.04 -21.58 7.15
C VAL A 223 -23.96 -20.43 7.49
N LEU A 224 -25.03 -20.25 6.72
CA LEU A 224 -25.93 -19.12 6.85
C LEU A 224 -26.76 -19.21 8.15
N LEU A 225 -26.91 -18.08 8.85
CA LEU A 225 -27.80 -17.96 10.02
C LEU A 225 -29.27 -18.19 9.63
N ASN A 226 -29.64 -17.81 8.41
CA ASN A 226 -30.93 -18.08 7.81
C ASN A 226 -30.73 -18.39 6.32
N LYS A 227 -31.31 -19.50 5.84
CA LYS A 227 -31.17 -19.97 4.46
C LYS A 227 -31.79 -19.01 3.42
N ASN A 228 -32.69 -18.12 3.84
CA ASN A 228 -33.35 -17.14 2.99
C ASN A 228 -32.65 -15.77 2.97
N VAL A 229 -31.57 -15.58 3.74
CA VAL A 229 -30.81 -14.33 3.82
C VAL A 229 -29.39 -14.58 3.32
N TYR A 230 -29.15 -14.21 2.05
CA TYR A 230 -27.86 -14.36 1.39
C TYR A 230 -26.92 -13.18 1.65
N LEU A 231 -27.46 -12.02 2.04
CA LEU A 231 -26.66 -10.89 2.49
C LEU A 231 -25.83 -11.30 3.70
N ASN A 232 -24.52 -11.12 3.60
CA ASN A 232 -23.57 -11.51 4.63
C ASN A 232 -22.47 -10.45 4.79
N ALA A 233 -21.80 -10.49 5.95
CA ALA A 233 -20.77 -9.53 6.32
C ALA A 233 -19.35 -9.99 5.96
N HIS A 234 -19.18 -11.00 5.09
CA HIS A 234 -17.86 -11.32 4.51
C HIS A 234 -17.29 -10.10 3.80
N HIS A 235 -18.18 -9.38 3.13
CA HIS A 235 -17.92 -8.08 2.56
C HIS A 235 -18.64 -6.98 3.35
N PRO A 236 -18.15 -5.73 3.32
CA PRO A 236 -18.76 -4.65 4.09
C PRO A 236 -20.17 -4.35 3.58
N VAL A 237 -21.18 -4.59 4.43
CA VAL A 237 -22.60 -4.45 4.08
C VAL A 237 -22.93 -3.04 3.58
N ALA A 238 -22.32 -2.00 4.15
CA ALA A 238 -22.55 -0.62 3.72
C ALA A 238 -22.16 -0.39 2.26
N TYR A 239 -21.04 -0.97 1.81
CA TYR A 239 -20.64 -0.89 0.40
C TYR A 239 -21.58 -1.71 -0.49
N THR A 240 -21.99 -2.90 -0.07
CA THR A 240 -22.99 -3.72 -0.77
C THR A 240 -24.31 -2.97 -0.96
N MET A 241 -24.78 -2.23 0.06
CA MET A 241 -25.99 -1.42 -0.04
C MET A 241 -25.83 -0.21 -0.97
N LEU A 242 -24.68 0.48 -0.95
CA LEU A 242 -24.39 1.54 -1.91
C LEU A 242 -24.46 1.02 -3.35
N VAL A 243 -23.84 -0.14 -3.60
CA VAL A 243 -23.91 -0.83 -4.90
C VAL A 243 -25.36 -1.10 -5.28
N HIS A 244 -26.14 -1.72 -4.38
CA HIS A 244 -27.53 -2.06 -4.63
C HIS A 244 -28.39 -0.83 -4.98
N ILE A 245 -28.26 0.26 -4.22
CA ILE A 245 -28.99 1.51 -4.47
C ILE A 245 -28.66 2.05 -5.86
N CYS A 246 -27.38 2.10 -6.24
CA CYS A 246 -26.97 2.57 -7.56
C CYS A 246 -27.50 1.67 -8.68
N MET A 247 -27.50 0.35 -8.46
CA MET A 247 -28.04 -0.62 -9.41
C MET A 247 -29.55 -0.44 -9.61
N ILE A 248 -30.31 -0.21 -8.53
CA ILE A 248 -31.74 0.14 -8.61
C ILE A 248 -31.94 1.43 -9.40
N ILE A 249 -31.18 2.49 -9.10
CA ILE A 249 -31.30 3.78 -9.80
C ILE A 249 -31.02 3.59 -11.31
N GLY A 250 -29.96 2.86 -11.65
CA GLY A 250 -29.62 2.54 -13.04
C GLY A 250 -30.73 1.79 -13.77
N LYS A 251 -31.28 0.76 -13.12
CA LYS A 251 -32.38 -0.04 -13.68
C LYS A 251 -33.68 0.75 -13.77
N PHE A 252 -33.97 1.62 -12.81
CA PHE A 252 -35.20 2.41 -12.78
C PHE A 252 -35.20 3.50 -13.85
N LEU A 253 -34.14 4.35 -13.86
CA LEU A 253 -34.03 5.53 -14.72
C LEU A 253 -33.61 5.20 -16.17
N PHE A 254 -32.68 4.26 -16.35
CA PHE A 254 -32.07 3.98 -17.67
C PHE A 254 -32.40 2.58 -18.21
N LYS A 255 -33.19 1.80 -17.47
CA LYS A 255 -33.51 0.40 -17.79
C LYS A 255 -32.28 -0.51 -17.96
N SER A 256 -31.11 -0.09 -17.46
CA SER A 256 -29.82 -0.70 -17.75
C SER A 256 -29.03 -1.04 -16.48
N TRP A 257 -28.53 -2.27 -16.40
CA TRP A 257 -27.63 -2.72 -15.34
C TRP A 257 -26.25 -2.06 -15.45
N ASN A 258 -25.77 -1.88 -16.67
CA ASN A 258 -24.55 -1.13 -16.98
C ASN A 258 -24.58 0.30 -16.44
N ALA A 259 -25.73 1.00 -16.56
CA ALA A 259 -25.88 2.34 -16.01
C ALA A 259 -25.74 2.38 -14.48
N GLY A 260 -26.26 1.36 -13.79
CA GLY A 260 -26.14 1.23 -12.33
C GLY A 260 -24.70 1.00 -11.87
N LEU A 261 -23.97 0.12 -12.55
CA LEU A 261 -22.54 -0.10 -12.29
C LEU A 261 -21.71 1.14 -12.56
N PHE A 262 -21.98 1.81 -13.68
CA PHE A 262 -21.31 3.06 -14.03
C PHE A 262 -21.55 4.14 -12.97
N LEU A 263 -22.76 4.24 -12.42
CA LEU A 263 -23.08 5.20 -11.37
C LEU A 263 -22.23 4.96 -10.10
N VAL A 264 -22.02 3.70 -9.69
CA VAL A 264 -21.12 3.39 -8.55
C VAL A 264 -19.70 3.89 -8.82
N SER A 265 -19.14 3.54 -9.98
CA SER A 265 -17.78 3.93 -10.36
C SER A 265 -17.66 5.45 -10.56
N LEU A 266 -18.70 6.11 -11.02
CA LEU A 266 -18.75 7.57 -11.16
C LEU A 266 -18.74 8.26 -9.79
N ILE A 267 -19.54 7.80 -8.83
CA ILE A 267 -19.55 8.33 -7.46
C ILE A 267 -18.16 8.14 -6.82
N GLN A 268 -17.58 6.96 -6.97
CA GLN A 268 -16.22 6.66 -6.52
C GLN A 268 -15.19 7.62 -7.14
N PHE A 269 -15.26 7.84 -8.45
CA PHE A 269 -14.36 8.74 -9.17
C PHE A 269 -14.50 10.20 -8.71
N VAL A 270 -15.74 10.72 -8.63
CA VAL A 270 -16.01 12.08 -8.17
C VAL A 270 -15.52 12.28 -6.73
N PHE A 271 -15.74 11.29 -5.87
CA PHE A 271 -15.23 11.29 -4.49
C PHE A 271 -13.68 11.36 -4.47
N ALA A 272 -13.01 10.48 -5.20
CA ALA A 272 -11.55 10.45 -5.28
C ALA A 272 -10.97 11.75 -5.85
N ALA A 273 -11.53 12.26 -6.95
CA ALA A 273 -11.12 13.52 -7.57
C ALA A 273 -11.29 14.71 -6.62
N SER A 274 -12.39 14.74 -5.85
CA SER A 274 -12.65 15.76 -4.83
C SER A 274 -11.62 15.72 -3.70
N VAL A 275 -11.29 14.52 -3.20
CA VAL A 275 -10.28 14.35 -2.14
C VAL A 275 -8.89 14.80 -2.63
N ILE A 276 -8.47 14.38 -3.82
CA ILE A 276 -7.18 14.81 -4.40
C ILE A 276 -7.16 16.33 -4.55
N SER A 277 -8.23 16.92 -5.07
CA SER A 277 -8.35 18.37 -5.27
C SER A 277 -8.33 19.14 -3.94
N TYR A 278 -8.96 18.60 -2.90
CA TYR A 278 -8.89 19.15 -1.55
C TYR A 278 -7.48 19.04 -0.96
N PHE A 279 -6.78 17.93 -1.17
CA PHE A 279 -5.38 17.78 -0.77
C PHE A 279 -4.47 18.82 -1.46
N VAL A 280 -4.60 19.01 -2.77
CA VAL A 280 -3.82 20.02 -3.51
C VAL A 280 -4.15 21.44 -3.04
N LYS A 281 -5.44 21.73 -2.80
CA LYS A 281 -5.86 22.99 -2.15
C LYS A 281 -5.18 23.17 -0.80
N PHE A 282 -5.15 22.13 0.02
CA PHE A 282 -4.51 22.19 1.34
C PHE A 282 -3.00 22.45 1.25
N LEU A 283 -2.29 21.84 0.30
CA LEU A 283 -0.87 22.16 0.04
C LEU A 283 -0.69 23.65 -0.31
N ARG A 284 -1.60 24.24 -1.08
CA ARG A 284 -1.58 25.67 -1.41
C ARG A 284 -1.91 26.56 -0.22
N GLU A 285 -2.83 26.14 0.66
CA GLU A 285 -3.06 26.82 1.96
C GLU A 285 -1.77 26.87 2.80
N LEU A 286 -0.91 25.84 2.69
CA LEU A 286 0.42 25.77 3.31
C LEU A 286 1.54 26.45 2.49
N ARG A 287 1.20 27.19 1.44
CA ARG A 287 2.14 27.88 0.52
C ARG A 287 3.18 26.97 -0.17
N VAL A 288 2.88 25.69 -0.31
CA VAL A 288 3.75 24.77 -1.09
C VAL A 288 3.79 25.25 -2.53
N ASN A 289 4.99 25.35 -3.12
CA ASN A 289 5.21 25.83 -4.49
C ASN A 289 4.21 25.20 -5.48
N ILE A 290 3.61 26.03 -6.33
CA ILE A 290 2.58 25.60 -7.28
C ILE A 290 3.08 24.52 -8.25
N LYS A 291 4.37 24.52 -8.60
CA LYS A 291 4.99 23.46 -9.41
C LYS A 291 4.97 22.11 -8.69
N ILE A 292 5.19 22.11 -7.37
CA ILE A 292 5.14 20.90 -6.54
C ILE A 292 3.70 20.42 -6.39
N CYS A 293 2.75 21.36 -6.24
CA CYS A 293 1.32 21.06 -6.25
C CYS A 293 0.89 20.44 -7.59
N PHE A 294 1.39 20.97 -8.71
CA PHE A 294 1.15 20.42 -10.04
C PHE A 294 1.75 19.02 -10.20
N VAL A 295 3.01 18.79 -9.81
CA VAL A 295 3.64 17.46 -9.85
C VAL A 295 2.85 16.45 -9.00
N SER A 296 2.40 16.87 -7.81
CA SER A 296 1.55 16.05 -6.94
C SER A 296 0.22 15.69 -7.60
N LEU A 297 -0.45 16.65 -8.26
CA LEU A 297 -1.68 16.43 -9.02
C LEU A 297 -1.44 15.44 -10.18
N ILE A 298 -0.37 15.65 -10.95
CA ILE A 298 -0.03 14.80 -12.09
C ILE A 298 0.26 13.36 -11.66
N TYR A 299 0.92 13.15 -10.52
CA TYR A 299 1.12 11.80 -9.96
C TYR A 299 -0.18 11.00 -9.88
N TYR A 300 -1.27 11.60 -9.35
CA TYR A 300 -2.57 10.91 -9.28
C TYR A 300 -3.25 10.73 -10.64
N CYS A 301 -2.84 11.49 -11.66
CA CYS A 301 -3.40 11.41 -13.00
C CYS A 301 -2.69 10.41 -13.91
N ILE A 302 -1.40 10.14 -13.68
CA ILE A 302 -0.60 9.29 -14.57
C ILE A 302 -0.15 7.98 -13.92
N SER A 303 -0.10 7.89 -12.59
CA SER A 303 0.34 6.67 -11.92
C SER A 303 -0.52 5.48 -12.34
N PRO A 304 0.08 4.36 -12.80
CA PRO A 304 -0.62 3.31 -13.54
C PRO A 304 -1.73 2.68 -12.72
N ARG A 305 -1.47 2.50 -11.42
CA ARG A 305 -2.40 1.89 -10.50
C ARG A 305 -3.43 2.88 -9.97
N MET A 306 -3.12 4.18 -9.91
CA MET A 306 -4.15 5.21 -9.67
C MET A 306 -5.17 5.20 -10.79
N VAL A 307 -4.69 5.30 -12.03
CA VAL A 307 -5.55 5.28 -13.22
C VAL A 307 -6.38 4.01 -13.25
N SER A 308 -5.75 2.84 -13.13
CA SER A 308 -6.45 1.54 -13.20
C SER A 308 -7.56 1.40 -12.14
N TYR A 309 -7.36 1.94 -10.93
CA TYR A 309 -8.30 1.73 -9.84
C TYR A 309 -9.49 2.70 -9.86
N MET A 310 -9.39 3.88 -10.48
CA MET A 310 -10.48 4.87 -10.45
C MET A 310 -11.83 4.33 -10.96
N PHE A 311 -11.81 3.46 -11.98
CA PHE A 311 -13.00 2.77 -12.51
C PHE A 311 -12.99 1.26 -12.24
N LEU A 312 -12.08 0.79 -11.40
CA LEU A 312 -12.18 -0.56 -10.84
C LEU A 312 -13.34 -0.56 -9.83
N PHE A 313 -14.26 -1.49 -10.01
CA PHE A 313 -15.40 -1.71 -9.13
C PHE A 313 -14.91 -2.36 -7.83
N SER A 314 -14.46 -1.54 -6.88
CA SER A 314 -13.91 -2.02 -5.61
C SER A 314 -14.09 -1.04 -4.45
N LYS A 315 -14.45 -1.60 -3.30
CA LYS A 315 -14.40 -0.93 -1.98
C LYS A 315 -13.03 -0.32 -1.63
N ASP A 316 -11.96 -0.84 -2.23
CA ASP A 316 -10.58 -0.41 -1.97
C ASP A 316 -10.34 1.08 -2.28
N VAL A 317 -11.10 1.64 -3.23
CA VAL A 317 -10.93 3.03 -3.68
C VAL A 317 -11.51 4.02 -2.68
N PHE A 318 -12.77 3.80 -2.26
CA PHE A 318 -13.36 4.59 -1.18
C PHE A 318 -12.50 4.55 0.09
N TYR A 319 -12.02 3.37 0.44
CA TYR A 319 -11.12 3.19 1.58
C TYR A 319 -9.84 4.02 1.46
N ALA A 320 -9.13 3.92 0.33
CA ALA A 320 -7.85 4.60 0.14
C ALA A 320 -7.98 6.13 0.13
N TYR A 321 -8.98 6.67 -0.58
CA TYR A 321 -9.19 8.11 -0.64
C TYR A 321 -9.79 8.68 0.64
N MET A 322 -10.67 7.94 1.34
CA MET A 322 -11.13 8.39 2.65
C MET A 322 -9.97 8.41 3.68
N MET A 323 -9.03 7.45 3.60
CA MET A 323 -7.83 7.48 4.43
C MET A 323 -6.95 8.71 4.13
N LEU A 324 -6.72 9.03 2.85
CA LEU A 324 -6.02 10.25 2.46
C LEU A 324 -6.72 11.51 3.01
N PHE A 325 -8.04 11.59 2.86
CA PHE A 325 -8.83 12.70 3.39
C PHE A 325 -8.67 12.84 4.91
N LEU A 326 -8.76 11.73 5.64
CA LEU A 326 -8.60 11.69 7.09
C LEU A 326 -7.19 12.13 7.53
N ILE A 327 -6.15 11.68 6.85
CA ILE A 327 -4.75 12.11 7.07
C ILE A 327 -4.61 13.63 6.86
N VAL A 328 -5.24 14.17 5.79
CA VAL A 328 -5.23 15.61 5.52
C VAL A 328 -5.99 16.40 6.59
N LEU A 329 -7.14 15.91 7.07
CA LEU A 329 -7.89 16.56 8.15
C LEU A 329 -7.09 16.61 9.45
N LEU A 330 -6.44 15.50 9.82
CA LEU A 330 -5.57 15.45 11.00
C LEU A 330 -4.39 16.42 10.87
N ALA A 331 -3.70 16.41 9.72
CA ALA A 331 -2.62 17.34 9.44
C ALA A 331 -3.10 18.80 9.56
N LYS A 332 -4.29 19.11 9.03
CA LYS A 332 -4.89 20.45 9.11
C LYS A 332 -5.10 20.87 10.55
N ILE A 333 -5.77 20.07 11.38
CA ILE A 333 -5.98 20.40 12.81
C ILE A 333 -4.66 20.64 13.52
N MET A 334 -3.67 19.80 13.29
CA MET A 334 -2.41 19.84 14.03
C MET A 334 -1.54 21.02 13.64
N ILE A 335 -1.52 21.36 12.36
CA ILE A 335 -0.87 22.57 11.88
C ILE A 335 -1.60 23.80 12.44
N TRP A 336 -2.93 23.82 12.39
CA TRP A 336 -3.76 24.91 12.89
C TRP A 336 -3.54 25.16 14.39
N LYS A 337 -3.53 24.09 15.19
CA LYS A 337 -3.25 24.15 16.63
C LYS A 337 -1.87 24.72 16.94
N SER A 338 -0.83 24.26 16.22
CA SER A 338 0.53 24.77 16.38
C SER A 338 0.63 26.29 16.17
N LEU A 339 -0.31 26.88 15.43
CA LEU A 339 -0.33 28.31 15.10
C LEU A 339 -1.08 29.14 16.15
N PHE A 340 -2.23 28.67 16.62
CA PHE A 340 -2.97 29.38 17.67
C PHE A 340 -2.29 29.34 19.04
N THR A 341 -1.61 28.23 19.35
CA THR A 341 -0.90 28.08 20.63
C THR A 341 0.21 29.12 20.77
N SER A 342 0.80 29.60 19.67
CA SER A 342 1.88 30.57 19.72
C SER A 342 1.42 32.03 19.63
N ASN A 343 0.26 32.30 19.04
CA ASN A 343 -0.29 33.66 18.88
C ASN A 343 -1.22 34.12 20.02
N ARG A 344 -1.34 33.37 21.13
CA ARG A 344 -2.23 33.66 22.27
C ARG A 344 -3.72 33.85 21.95
N GLU A 345 -4.15 33.73 20.69
CA GLU A 345 -5.57 33.68 20.33
C GLU A 345 -6.14 32.30 20.67
N LYS A 346 -7.25 32.27 21.42
CA LYS A 346 -8.00 31.05 21.69
C LYS A 346 -8.44 30.45 20.36
N CYS A 347 -7.90 29.29 20.00
CA CYS A 347 -8.42 28.47 18.91
C CYS A 347 -9.94 28.33 19.09
N ASN A 348 -10.72 28.66 18.06
CA ASN A 348 -12.17 28.60 18.14
C ASN A 348 -12.59 27.14 18.41
N LYS A 349 -12.99 26.88 19.66
CA LYS A 349 -13.35 25.54 20.15
C LYS A 349 -14.40 24.86 19.27
N ASN A 350 -15.31 25.63 18.69
CA ASN A 350 -16.35 25.11 17.80
C ASN A 350 -15.77 24.55 16.50
N ILE A 351 -14.80 25.26 15.89
CA ILE A 351 -14.15 24.79 14.67
C ILE A 351 -13.34 23.52 14.95
N PHE A 352 -12.60 23.47 16.06
CA PHE A 352 -11.89 22.27 16.48
C PHE A 352 -12.83 21.07 16.66
N LEU A 353 -13.96 21.26 17.34
CA LEU A 353 -14.97 20.21 17.55
C LEU A 353 -15.60 19.74 16.23
N ILE A 354 -15.84 20.63 15.27
CA ILE A 354 -16.34 20.26 13.93
C ILE A 354 -15.34 19.35 13.23
N TYR A 355 -14.05 19.74 13.20
CA TYR A 355 -13.03 18.91 12.56
C TYR A 355 -12.82 17.57 13.27
N LEU A 356 -12.91 17.55 14.59
CA LEU A 356 -12.86 16.33 15.39
C LEU A 356 -14.07 15.41 15.08
N ALA A 357 -15.27 15.97 14.98
CA ALA A 357 -16.45 15.22 14.56
C ALA A 357 -16.31 14.66 13.13
N LEU A 358 -15.75 15.44 12.20
CA LEU A 358 -15.44 14.98 10.85
C LEU A 358 -14.42 13.84 10.83
N ILE A 359 -13.39 13.88 11.69
CA ILE A 359 -12.43 12.78 11.86
C ILE A 359 -13.13 11.50 12.28
N PHE A 360 -14.03 11.56 13.27
CA PHE A 360 -14.76 10.37 13.72
C PHE A 360 -15.75 9.87 12.69
N LEU A 361 -16.42 10.77 11.95
CA LEU A 361 -17.29 10.40 10.84
C LEU A 361 -16.50 9.67 9.74
N CYS A 362 -15.33 10.21 9.35
CA CYS A 362 -14.45 9.58 8.37
C CYS A 362 -13.90 8.25 8.88
N GLY A 363 -13.48 8.19 10.15
CA GLY A 363 -13.02 6.95 10.80
C GLY A 363 -14.11 5.87 10.78
N GLY A 364 -15.34 6.23 11.16
CA GLY A 364 -16.50 5.35 11.06
C GLY A 364 -16.76 4.88 9.63
N PHE A 365 -16.78 5.80 8.66
CA PHE A 365 -16.95 5.48 7.23
C PHE A 365 -15.94 4.42 6.76
N ILE A 366 -14.65 4.62 7.07
CA ILE A 366 -13.59 3.70 6.66
C ILE A 366 -13.86 2.30 7.22
N VAL A 367 -14.24 2.18 8.49
CA VAL A 367 -14.50 0.86 9.08
C VAL A 367 -15.75 0.20 8.49
N PHE A 368 -16.80 0.96 8.17
CA PHE A 368 -18.02 0.41 7.56
C PHE A 368 -17.87 0.04 6.09
N PHE A 369 -16.93 0.65 5.37
CA PHE A 369 -16.65 0.36 3.97
C PHE A 369 -15.53 -0.67 3.77
N ARG A 370 -14.81 -1.04 4.84
CA ARG A 370 -13.73 -2.04 4.77
C ARG A 370 -13.54 -2.79 6.10
N ASN A 371 -13.80 -4.09 6.08
CA ASN A 371 -13.78 -4.95 7.26
C ASN A 371 -12.42 -4.99 7.97
N GLU A 372 -11.30 -4.97 7.25
CA GLU A 372 -9.96 -5.00 7.86
C GLU A 372 -9.56 -3.64 8.44
N ALA A 373 -10.26 -2.56 8.06
CA ALA A 373 -9.90 -1.22 8.50
C ALA A 373 -10.17 -0.99 9.99
N LYS A 374 -11.03 -1.78 10.65
CA LYS A 374 -11.20 -1.73 12.12
C LYS A 374 -9.89 -1.95 12.87
N TYR A 375 -9.04 -2.85 12.37
CA TYR A 375 -7.74 -3.12 12.99
C TYR A 375 -6.77 -1.96 12.77
N ILE A 376 -6.75 -1.41 11.56
CA ILE A 376 -5.86 -0.29 11.19
C ILE A 376 -6.25 0.97 11.96
N VAL A 377 -7.53 1.33 11.97
CA VAL A 377 -8.07 2.48 12.71
C VAL A 377 -7.88 2.27 14.21
N GLY A 378 -8.14 1.08 14.74
CA GLY A 378 -7.92 0.77 16.17
C GLY A 378 -6.48 0.99 16.61
N ILE A 379 -5.51 0.38 15.92
CA ILE A 379 -4.08 0.57 16.18
C ILE A 379 -3.73 2.06 16.09
N TRP A 380 -4.17 2.71 15.02
CA TRP A 380 -3.85 4.11 14.79
C TRP A 380 -4.36 5.05 15.89
N PHE A 381 -5.63 4.91 16.31
CA PHE A 381 -6.20 5.71 17.37
C PHE A 381 -5.52 5.48 18.73
N VAL A 382 -5.08 4.25 19.03
CA VAL A 382 -4.27 3.98 20.24
C VAL A 382 -3.00 4.82 20.25
N PHE A 383 -2.27 4.89 19.13
CA PHE A 383 -1.08 5.74 19.02
C PHE A 383 -1.42 7.23 19.08
N LEU A 384 -2.53 7.67 18.47
CA LEU A 384 -2.98 9.06 18.57
C LEU A 384 -3.32 9.43 20.03
N ILE A 385 -4.02 8.58 20.77
CA ILE A 385 -4.38 8.81 22.18
C ILE A 385 -3.12 8.85 23.07
N ALA A 386 -2.18 7.93 22.84
CA ALA A 386 -0.94 7.86 23.61
C ALA A 386 -0.05 9.09 23.41
N HIS A 387 0.02 9.59 22.17
CA HIS A 387 0.88 10.71 21.81
C HIS A 387 0.23 12.09 22.08
N PHE A 388 -1.03 12.28 21.70
CA PHE A 388 -1.77 13.54 21.87
C PHE A 388 -2.51 13.59 23.21
N LYS A 389 -1.74 13.59 24.31
CA LYS A 389 -2.24 13.51 25.69
C LYS A 389 -3.32 14.54 26.04
N GLU A 390 -3.24 15.73 25.46
CA GLU A 390 -4.21 16.82 25.66
C GLU A 390 -5.60 16.52 25.08
N TYR A 391 -5.68 15.67 24.06
CA TYR A 391 -6.92 15.29 23.36
C TYR A 391 -7.31 13.84 23.64
N ARG A 392 -6.66 13.19 24.62
CA ARG A 392 -6.88 11.77 24.93
C ARG A 392 -8.34 11.46 25.27
N LYS A 393 -9.04 12.42 25.89
CA LYS A 393 -10.46 12.26 26.27
C LYS A 393 -11.33 12.28 25.02
N GLU A 394 -11.14 13.27 24.16
CA GLU A 394 -11.85 13.44 22.90
C GLU A 394 -11.62 12.25 21.96
N LEU A 395 -10.34 11.90 21.73
CA LEU A 395 -9.93 10.76 20.92
C LEU A 395 -10.44 9.44 21.50
N GLY A 396 -10.38 9.28 22.83
CA GLY A 396 -10.89 8.11 23.54
C GLY A 396 -12.41 7.97 23.41
N ILE A 397 -13.18 9.06 23.57
CA ILE A 397 -14.63 9.06 23.41
C ILE A 397 -15.02 8.68 22.00
N GLY A 398 -14.39 9.27 20.98
CA GLY A 398 -14.78 8.94 19.61
C GLY A 398 -14.29 7.57 19.15
N LEU A 399 -13.16 7.05 19.67
CA LEU A 399 -12.80 5.64 19.49
C LEU A 399 -13.84 4.73 20.15
N ALA A 400 -14.26 5.02 21.38
CA ALA A 400 -15.30 4.27 22.09
C ALA A 400 -16.63 4.31 21.32
N LEU A 401 -17.00 5.44 20.72
CA LEU A 401 -18.19 5.56 19.87
C LEU A 401 -18.10 4.70 18.60
N ILE A 402 -16.95 4.71 17.90
CA ILE A 402 -16.73 3.85 16.73
C ILE A 402 -16.84 2.38 17.13
N LEU A 403 -16.19 1.98 18.23
CA LEU A 403 -16.24 0.60 18.73
C LEU A 403 -17.64 0.20 19.18
N PHE A 404 -18.37 1.10 19.84
CA PHE A 404 -19.76 0.89 20.23
C PHE A 404 -20.65 0.67 19.01
N LEU A 405 -20.55 1.53 17.99
CA LEU A 405 -21.32 1.37 16.74
C LEU A 405 -20.99 0.05 16.04
N LEU A 406 -19.71 -0.34 15.99
CA LEU A 406 -19.30 -1.62 15.42
C LEU A 406 -19.84 -2.81 16.21
N PHE A 407 -19.84 -2.71 17.54
CA PHE A 407 -20.41 -3.73 18.40
C PHE A 407 -21.92 -3.85 18.17
N SER A 408 -22.65 -2.73 18.21
CA SER A 408 -24.09 -2.69 17.95
C SER A 408 -24.43 -3.26 16.58
N ILE A 409 -23.68 -2.90 15.53
CA ILE A 409 -23.94 -3.41 14.19
C ILE A 409 -23.67 -4.92 14.10
N ASN A 410 -22.53 -5.40 14.56
CA ASN A 410 -22.15 -6.81 14.39
C ASN A 410 -22.86 -7.78 15.34
N HIS A 411 -23.25 -7.33 16.54
CA HIS A 411 -23.81 -8.19 17.58
C HIS A 411 -25.29 -7.97 17.86
N ILE A 412 -25.88 -6.85 17.41
CA ILE A 412 -27.31 -6.57 17.59
C ILE A 412 -28.00 -6.54 16.23
N ILE A 413 -27.61 -5.61 15.35
CA ILE A 413 -28.32 -5.37 14.08
C ILE A 413 -28.17 -6.54 13.11
N PHE A 414 -26.94 -7.00 12.83
CA PHE A 414 -26.70 -8.09 11.90
C PHE A 414 -27.39 -9.40 12.33
N PRO A 415 -27.27 -9.87 13.59
CA PRO A 415 -28.00 -11.06 14.03
C PRO A 415 -29.52 -10.88 14.03
N TYR A 416 -30.04 -9.68 14.34
CA TYR A 416 -31.48 -9.39 14.25
C TYR A 416 -31.98 -9.53 12.81
N LEU A 417 -31.23 -8.96 11.84
CA LEU A 417 -31.51 -9.08 10.40
C LEU A 417 -31.10 -10.43 9.80
N LYS A 418 -30.60 -11.37 10.61
CA LYS A 418 -30.08 -12.68 10.17
C LYS A 418 -28.95 -12.61 9.14
N ILE A 419 -28.21 -11.51 9.11
CA ILE A 419 -27.02 -11.32 8.28
C ILE A 419 -25.89 -12.18 8.85
N THR A 420 -25.38 -13.09 8.03
CA THR A 420 -24.33 -14.04 8.45
C THR A 420 -22.97 -13.34 8.52
N PRO A 421 -22.17 -13.52 9.58
CA PRO A 421 -20.83 -12.95 9.66
C PRO A 421 -19.87 -13.52 8.59
N GLY A 422 -18.78 -12.82 8.32
CA GLY A 422 -17.72 -13.31 7.43
C GLY A 422 -17.03 -14.56 7.97
N SER A 423 -16.48 -15.37 7.07
CA SER A 423 -15.76 -16.61 7.43
C SER A 423 -14.50 -16.33 8.25
N THR A 424 -14.29 -17.14 9.30
CA THR A 424 -13.07 -17.12 10.12
C THR A 424 -11.83 -17.51 9.33
N LYS A 425 -11.98 -18.27 8.24
CA LYS A 425 -10.88 -18.75 7.38
C LYS A 425 -10.02 -17.62 6.82
N GLU A 426 -10.57 -16.42 6.66
CA GLU A 426 -9.84 -15.27 6.12
C GLU A 426 -8.70 -14.80 7.03
N MET A 427 -8.77 -15.09 8.34
CA MET A 427 -7.70 -14.80 9.30
C MET A 427 -6.64 -15.90 9.38
N LEU A 428 -6.83 -17.00 8.64
CA LEU A 428 -6.06 -18.25 8.80
C LEU A 428 -5.14 -18.54 7.60
N SER A 429 -4.88 -17.53 6.75
CA SER A 429 -4.03 -17.67 5.56
C SER A 429 -2.64 -18.21 5.90
N VAL A 430 -1.96 -17.63 6.90
CA VAL A 430 -0.62 -18.03 7.31
C VAL A 430 -0.57 -19.47 7.84
N PRO A 431 -1.35 -19.85 8.87
CA PRO A 431 -1.24 -21.20 9.42
C PRO A 431 -1.66 -22.27 8.40
N PHE A 432 -2.63 -22.01 7.53
CA PHE A 432 -3.05 -23.00 6.53
C PHE A 432 -1.99 -23.21 5.45
N GLN A 433 -1.37 -22.13 4.97
CA GLN A 433 -0.27 -22.20 4.01
C GLN A 433 0.95 -22.94 4.57
N GLN A 434 1.27 -22.71 5.84
CA GLN A 434 2.35 -23.42 6.53
C GLN A 434 2.08 -24.92 6.64
N THR A 435 0.86 -25.31 7.06
CA THR A 435 0.47 -26.73 7.13
C THR A 435 0.49 -27.38 5.75
N ALA A 436 -0.03 -26.70 4.73
CA ALA A 436 -0.02 -27.22 3.36
C ALA A 436 1.40 -27.45 2.83
N ARG A 437 2.33 -26.53 3.12
CA ARG A 437 3.74 -26.71 2.77
C ARG A 437 4.38 -27.86 3.55
N TYR A 438 4.13 -27.95 4.86
CA TYR A 438 4.65 -29.03 5.70
C TYR A 438 4.24 -30.39 5.17
N ILE A 439 2.95 -30.57 4.86
CA ILE A 439 2.44 -31.85 4.31
C ILE A 439 3.05 -32.16 2.95
N LYS A 440 3.31 -31.13 2.13
CA LYS A 440 3.95 -31.32 0.83
C LYS A 440 5.40 -31.81 0.94
N GLU A 441 6.13 -31.41 1.97
CA GLU A 441 7.56 -31.72 2.13
C GLU A 441 7.84 -32.88 3.08
N TYR A 442 6.97 -33.10 4.08
CA TYR A 442 7.17 -34.02 5.21
C TYR A 442 5.92 -34.87 5.46
N SER A 443 5.23 -35.32 4.40
CA SER A 443 4.01 -36.14 4.52
C SER A 443 4.24 -37.44 5.30
N ASP A 444 5.43 -38.01 5.16
CA ASP A 444 5.89 -39.25 5.81
C ASP A 444 6.09 -39.09 7.33
N GLU A 445 6.26 -37.86 7.82
CA GLU A 445 6.40 -37.58 9.25
C GLU A 445 5.07 -37.18 9.93
N VAL A 446 3.96 -37.19 9.20
CA VAL A 446 2.62 -36.92 9.73
C VAL A 446 2.01 -38.20 10.27
N THR A 447 1.71 -38.23 11.57
CA THR A 447 1.01 -39.36 12.19
C THR A 447 -0.46 -39.41 11.80
N GLU A 448 -1.10 -40.58 11.84
CA GLU A 448 -2.54 -40.72 11.53
C GLU A 448 -3.42 -39.80 12.40
N LYS A 449 -3.08 -39.63 13.67
CA LYS A 449 -3.81 -38.71 14.56
C LYS A 449 -3.66 -37.25 14.11
N GLU A 450 -2.46 -36.82 13.72
CA GLU A 450 -2.24 -35.47 13.18
C GLU A 450 -3.00 -35.28 11.85
N LYS A 451 -2.99 -36.31 10.99
CA LYS A 451 -3.72 -36.34 9.72
C LYS A 451 -5.23 -36.16 9.93
N GLU A 452 -5.84 -36.95 10.82
CA GLU A 452 -7.26 -36.85 11.16
C GLU A 452 -7.66 -35.45 11.65
N VAL A 453 -6.82 -34.83 12.50
CA VAL A 453 -7.07 -33.48 13.03
C VAL A 453 -7.03 -32.44 11.90
N ILE A 454 -6.07 -32.56 10.98
CA ILE A 454 -5.96 -31.65 9.84
C ILE A 454 -7.10 -31.87 8.85
N ASP A 455 -7.49 -33.11 8.60
CA ASP A 455 -8.54 -33.47 7.66
C ASP A 455 -9.89 -32.84 8.03
N ARG A 456 -10.27 -32.88 9.32
CA ARG A 456 -11.49 -32.22 9.82
C ARG A 456 -11.59 -30.73 9.49
N VAL A 457 -10.45 -30.07 9.27
CA VAL A 457 -10.35 -28.61 9.08
C VAL A 457 -10.07 -28.22 7.63
N LEU A 458 -9.19 -28.95 6.93
CA LEU A 458 -8.63 -28.54 5.65
C LEU A 458 -8.73 -29.58 4.54
N ASN A 459 -9.37 -30.74 4.74
CA ASN A 459 -9.39 -31.86 3.80
C ASN A 459 -7.96 -32.28 3.39
N TYR A 460 -7.38 -33.19 4.17
CA TYR A 460 -5.95 -33.52 4.15
C TYR A 460 -5.48 -34.06 2.79
N ASP A 461 -6.24 -34.98 2.20
CA ASP A 461 -5.79 -35.77 1.04
C ASP A 461 -5.46 -34.91 -0.20
N THR A 462 -6.08 -33.74 -0.31
CA THR A 462 -5.91 -32.81 -1.43
C THR A 462 -5.11 -31.55 -1.04
N LEU A 463 -4.59 -31.50 0.20
CA LEU A 463 -3.99 -30.30 0.77
C LEU A 463 -2.63 -29.96 0.16
N SER A 464 -1.80 -30.97 -0.12
CA SER A 464 -0.50 -30.81 -0.77
C SER A 464 -0.62 -30.29 -2.21
N GLU A 465 -1.61 -30.78 -2.97
CA GLU A 465 -1.88 -30.39 -4.35
C GLU A 465 -2.41 -28.95 -4.46
N ARG A 466 -3.17 -28.50 -3.47
CA ARG A 466 -3.68 -27.13 -3.41
C ARG A 466 -2.63 -26.09 -3.02
N TYR A 467 -1.44 -26.51 -2.55
CA TYR A 467 -0.39 -25.59 -2.13
C TYR A 467 0.18 -24.80 -3.32
N GLU A 468 -0.04 -23.49 -3.28
CA GLU A 468 0.64 -22.50 -4.12
C GLU A 468 1.46 -21.58 -3.22
N ALA A 469 2.75 -21.42 -3.54
CA ALA A 469 3.71 -20.74 -2.67
C ALA A 469 3.37 -19.27 -2.42
N ASP A 470 2.76 -18.59 -3.39
CA ASP A 470 2.53 -17.14 -3.37
C ASP A 470 1.07 -16.71 -3.14
N ARG A 471 0.17 -17.68 -2.88
CA ARG A 471 -1.27 -17.45 -2.72
C ARG A 471 -1.97 -18.50 -1.85
N SER A 472 -2.75 -18.06 -0.86
CA SER A 472 -3.45 -18.96 0.08
C SER A 472 -4.83 -19.44 -0.36
N ASP A 473 -5.44 -18.85 -1.39
CA ASP A 473 -6.86 -19.06 -1.71
C ASP A 473 -7.22 -20.52 -1.99
N LYS A 474 -6.41 -21.26 -2.76
CA LYS A 474 -6.66 -22.69 -3.03
C LYS A 474 -6.66 -23.52 -1.75
N VAL A 475 -5.69 -23.29 -0.87
CA VAL A 475 -5.61 -23.97 0.43
C VAL A 475 -6.82 -23.63 1.29
N LYS A 476 -7.19 -22.34 1.39
CA LYS A 476 -8.38 -21.88 2.12
C LYS A 476 -9.70 -22.40 1.55
N ASP A 477 -9.75 -22.77 0.28
CA ASP A 477 -10.97 -23.35 -0.32
C ASP A 477 -11.20 -24.80 0.11
N GLY A 478 -10.18 -25.47 0.67
CA GLY A 478 -10.33 -26.74 1.40
C GLY A 478 -10.90 -26.60 2.82
N TRP A 479 -11.11 -25.37 3.32
CA TRP A 479 -11.66 -25.13 4.65
C TRP A 479 -13.04 -25.76 4.82
N ASN A 480 -13.18 -26.61 5.85
CA ASN A 480 -14.47 -27.12 6.27
C ASN A 480 -15.26 -26.03 7.00
N LYS A 481 -16.32 -25.51 6.35
CA LYS A 481 -17.16 -24.46 6.93
C LYS A 481 -17.91 -24.85 8.21
N TYR A 482 -17.95 -26.13 8.54
CA TYR A 482 -18.56 -26.66 9.77
C TYR A 482 -17.57 -26.85 10.92
N THR A 483 -16.28 -26.53 10.73
CA THR A 483 -15.25 -26.66 11.78
C THR A 483 -15.63 -25.87 13.04
N SER A 484 -15.67 -26.57 14.16
CA SER A 484 -15.93 -26.03 15.49
C SER A 484 -14.70 -25.33 16.09
N LYS A 485 -14.91 -24.52 17.14
CA LYS A 485 -13.81 -23.90 17.89
C LYS A 485 -12.90 -24.94 18.56
N VAL A 486 -13.44 -26.10 18.93
CA VAL A 486 -12.69 -27.19 19.57
C VAL A 486 -11.75 -27.83 18.56
N GLU A 487 -12.26 -28.23 17.39
CA GLU A 487 -11.46 -28.79 16.30
C GLU A 487 -10.39 -27.79 15.83
N LEU A 488 -10.72 -26.50 15.75
CA LEU A 488 -9.72 -25.48 15.39
C LEU A 488 -8.62 -25.36 16.44
N LYS A 489 -8.94 -25.51 17.74
CA LYS A 489 -7.95 -25.53 18.82
C LYS A 489 -7.05 -26.76 18.75
N GLU A 490 -7.62 -27.93 18.45
CA GLU A 490 -6.88 -29.17 18.22
C GLU A 490 -5.93 -29.02 17.02
N TYR A 491 -6.42 -28.44 15.93
CA TYR A 491 -5.62 -28.11 14.75
C TYR A 491 -4.42 -27.23 15.11
N PHE A 492 -4.61 -26.18 15.91
CA PHE A 492 -3.49 -25.32 16.34
C PHE A 492 -2.48 -26.05 17.24
N SER A 493 -2.92 -27.04 18.01
CA SER A 493 -2.02 -27.91 18.78
C SER A 493 -1.12 -28.73 17.85
N VAL A 494 -1.70 -29.36 16.82
CA VAL A 494 -0.96 -30.11 15.80
C VAL A 494 -0.03 -29.21 14.99
N TRP A 495 -0.54 -28.05 14.52
CA TRP A 495 0.24 -27.04 13.81
C TRP A 495 1.48 -26.60 14.62
N TYR A 496 1.33 -26.44 15.94
CA TYR A 496 2.44 -26.04 16.82
C TYR A 496 3.45 -27.18 17.05
N GLN A 497 2.99 -28.43 17.14
CA GLN A 497 3.88 -29.60 17.22
C GLN A 497 4.71 -29.75 15.95
N MET A 498 4.10 -29.61 14.78
CA MET A 498 4.79 -29.62 13.48
C MET A 498 5.75 -28.44 13.31
N LEU A 499 5.37 -27.23 13.76
CA LEU A 499 6.28 -26.07 13.79
C LEU A 499 7.55 -26.34 14.62
N LYS A 500 7.42 -27.06 15.74
CA LYS A 500 8.59 -27.42 16.56
C LYS A 500 9.48 -28.46 15.89
N LYS A 501 8.88 -29.41 15.17
CA LYS A 501 9.62 -30.44 14.41
C LYS A 501 10.43 -29.79 13.28
N HIS A 502 9.77 -28.98 12.44
CA HIS A 502 10.40 -28.33 11.27
C HIS A 502 10.12 -26.82 11.23
N PRO A 503 10.79 -25.98 12.03
CA PRO A 503 10.51 -24.55 12.07
C PRO A 503 10.86 -23.81 10.77
N LEU A 504 11.82 -24.34 10.00
CA LEU A 504 12.27 -23.69 8.77
C LEU A 504 11.20 -23.72 7.66
N VAL A 505 10.52 -24.86 7.43
CA VAL A 505 9.47 -24.94 6.38
C VAL A 505 8.32 -23.98 6.67
N TYR A 506 8.02 -23.70 7.94
CA TYR A 506 7.03 -22.70 8.35
C TYR A 506 7.48 -21.27 8.05
N ALA A 507 8.76 -20.95 8.31
CA ALA A 507 9.32 -19.65 7.98
C ALA A 507 9.35 -19.45 6.45
N GLU A 508 9.78 -20.46 5.71
CA GLU A 508 9.85 -20.41 4.25
C GLU A 508 8.47 -20.36 3.60
N ALA A 509 7.46 -21.07 4.12
CA ALA A 509 6.07 -20.95 3.67
C ALA A 509 5.56 -19.50 3.80
N THR A 510 5.78 -18.87 4.96
CA THR A 510 5.40 -17.48 5.19
C THR A 510 6.17 -16.53 4.27
N LEU A 511 7.48 -16.72 4.11
CA LEU A 511 8.29 -15.90 3.22
C LEU A 511 7.85 -16.04 1.76
N ASN A 512 7.58 -17.25 1.27
CA ASN A 512 7.05 -17.48 -0.07
C ASN A 512 5.74 -16.73 -0.30
N ASN A 513 4.86 -16.72 0.70
CA ASN A 513 3.57 -16.06 0.59
C ASN A 513 3.67 -14.53 0.59
N TYR A 514 4.76 -13.92 1.07
CA TYR A 514 4.80 -12.47 1.29
C TYR A 514 6.07 -11.73 0.86
N TYR A 515 7.14 -12.41 0.43
CA TYR A 515 8.43 -11.78 0.12
C TYR A 515 8.30 -10.61 -0.86
N TYR A 516 7.37 -10.72 -1.81
CA TYR A 516 7.15 -9.72 -2.85
C TYR A 516 6.63 -8.36 -2.33
N TYR A 517 6.12 -8.29 -1.10
CA TYR A 517 5.86 -6.99 -0.45
C TYR A 517 7.14 -6.24 -0.07
N LEU A 518 8.26 -6.94 0.12
CA LEU A 518 9.52 -6.36 0.58
C LEU A 518 10.66 -6.50 -0.44
N TYR A 519 10.48 -7.32 -1.48
CA TYR A 519 11.48 -7.60 -2.50
C TYR A 519 11.11 -6.93 -3.83
N PRO A 520 11.89 -5.94 -4.32
CA PRO A 520 11.71 -5.33 -5.62
C PRO A 520 12.30 -6.22 -6.73
N GLY A 521 11.73 -7.43 -6.88
CA GLY A 521 12.13 -8.43 -7.88
C GLY A 521 11.72 -8.07 -9.31
N LYS A 522 11.84 -9.04 -10.23
CA LYS A 522 11.54 -8.82 -11.67
C LYS A 522 10.05 -8.73 -11.96
N ARG A 523 9.23 -9.44 -11.18
CA ARG A 523 7.77 -9.40 -11.32
C ARG A 523 7.30 -7.98 -10.99
N LEU A 524 6.36 -7.45 -11.76
CA LEU A 524 5.65 -6.20 -11.45
C LEU A 524 4.22 -6.54 -10.99
N ALA A 525 3.60 -5.63 -10.24
CA ALA A 525 2.24 -5.85 -9.76
C ALA A 525 1.27 -6.08 -10.93
N THR A 526 0.31 -6.98 -10.75
CA THR A 526 -0.66 -7.34 -11.77
C THR A 526 -1.63 -6.20 -12.10
N ASN A 527 -2.30 -6.30 -13.24
CA ASN A 527 -3.41 -5.44 -13.61
C ASN A 527 -4.73 -6.20 -13.54
N TYR A 528 -5.82 -5.48 -13.27
CA TYR A 528 -7.16 -5.96 -13.57
C TYR A 528 -7.45 -5.67 -15.04
N SER A 529 -7.41 -6.73 -15.86
CA SER A 529 -7.63 -6.58 -17.28
C SER A 529 -9.11 -6.48 -17.64
N TYR A 530 -9.40 -5.86 -18.78
CA TYR A 530 -10.76 -5.86 -19.32
C TYR A 530 -11.25 -7.27 -19.67
N SER A 531 -10.37 -8.16 -20.15
CA SER A 531 -10.69 -9.56 -20.43
C SER A 531 -11.02 -10.36 -19.16
N TRP A 532 -10.34 -10.09 -18.05
CA TRP A 532 -10.71 -10.68 -16.76
C TRP A 532 -12.05 -10.13 -16.28
N SER A 533 -12.27 -8.83 -16.45
CA SER A 533 -13.55 -8.21 -16.12
C SER A 533 -14.72 -8.78 -16.92
N GLU A 534 -14.55 -9.12 -18.19
CA GLU A 534 -15.59 -9.79 -18.99
C GLU A 534 -16.00 -11.12 -18.35
N LYS A 535 -15.03 -11.95 -17.92
CA LYS A 535 -15.31 -13.19 -17.18
C LYS A 535 -16.07 -12.94 -15.88
N CYS A 536 -15.75 -11.86 -15.17
CA CYS A 536 -16.50 -11.46 -13.97
C CYS A 536 -17.93 -11.04 -14.31
N MET A 537 -18.14 -10.30 -15.41
CA MET A 537 -19.48 -9.90 -15.89
C MET A 537 -20.32 -11.12 -16.29
N ASP A 538 -19.74 -12.07 -17.03
CA ASP A 538 -20.41 -13.32 -17.41
C ASP A 538 -20.86 -14.10 -16.17
N SER A 539 -20.00 -14.16 -15.15
CA SER A 539 -20.32 -14.80 -13.88
C SER A 539 -21.51 -14.10 -13.19
N VAL A 540 -21.53 -12.76 -13.18
CA VAL A 540 -22.65 -11.95 -12.65
C VAL A 540 -23.94 -12.27 -13.40
N ASN A 541 -23.92 -12.24 -14.73
CA ASN A 541 -25.10 -12.49 -15.56
C ASN A 541 -25.64 -13.91 -15.35
N LYS A 542 -24.75 -14.92 -15.32
CA LYS A 542 -25.13 -16.32 -15.11
C LYS A 542 -25.85 -16.53 -13.78
N ARG A 543 -25.31 -16.00 -12.67
CA ARG A 543 -25.91 -16.14 -11.34
C ARG A 543 -27.09 -15.19 -11.10
N GLY A 544 -27.09 -14.05 -11.78
CA GLY A 544 -28.15 -13.04 -11.77
C GLY A 544 -29.26 -13.28 -12.79
N ASN A 545 -29.27 -14.43 -13.49
CA ASN A 545 -30.17 -14.71 -14.61
C ASN A 545 -31.66 -14.54 -14.25
N GLN A 546 -32.05 -14.89 -13.02
CA GLN A 546 -33.43 -14.72 -12.53
C GLN A 546 -33.93 -13.26 -12.55
N LEU A 547 -33.02 -12.29 -12.57
CA LEU A 547 -33.33 -10.86 -12.67
C LEU A 547 -33.11 -10.32 -14.10
N ASN A 548 -32.82 -11.20 -15.07
CA ASN A 548 -32.37 -10.83 -16.41
C ASN A 548 -31.22 -9.81 -16.35
N MET A 549 -30.21 -10.10 -15.52
CA MET A 549 -28.99 -9.31 -15.45
C MET A 549 -28.23 -9.40 -16.77
N ASP A 550 -27.95 -8.24 -17.34
CA ASP A 550 -27.22 -8.07 -18.58
C ASP A 550 -26.20 -6.96 -18.39
N VAL A 551 -25.07 -7.34 -17.81
CA VAL A 551 -23.88 -6.50 -17.67
C VAL A 551 -22.88 -6.92 -18.73
N HIS A 552 -22.47 -5.98 -19.55
CA HIS A 552 -21.49 -6.26 -20.60
C HIS A 552 -20.79 -4.98 -21.05
N TYR A 553 -19.62 -5.14 -21.64
CA TYR A 553 -18.95 -4.04 -22.31
C TYR A 553 -19.59 -3.73 -23.67
N PRO A 554 -19.76 -2.45 -24.05
CA PRO A 554 -20.19 -2.10 -25.40
C PRO A 554 -19.19 -2.59 -26.44
N VAL A 555 -19.68 -3.34 -27.44
CA VAL A 555 -18.86 -3.94 -28.51
C VAL A 555 -18.13 -2.88 -29.33
N LYS A 556 -18.78 -1.74 -29.62
CA LYS A 556 -18.22 -0.62 -30.40
C LYS A 556 -16.94 -0.03 -29.79
N LEU A 557 -16.74 -0.18 -28.47
CA LEU A 557 -15.58 0.37 -27.75
C LEU A 557 -14.43 -0.64 -27.59
N LYS A 558 -14.58 -1.88 -28.05
CA LYS A 558 -13.59 -2.95 -27.83
C LYS A 558 -12.19 -2.59 -28.32
N CYS A 559 -12.07 -2.07 -29.54
CA CYS A 559 -10.77 -1.67 -30.10
C CYS A 559 -10.12 -0.57 -29.26
N LEU A 560 -10.86 0.51 -28.98
CA LEU A 560 -10.38 1.64 -28.18
C LEU A 560 -9.93 1.18 -26.78
N ARG A 561 -10.71 0.32 -26.14
CA ARG A 561 -10.42 -0.25 -24.82
C ARG A 561 -9.13 -1.07 -24.82
N ASN A 562 -8.96 -1.95 -25.79
CA ASN A 562 -7.76 -2.79 -25.90
C ASN A 562 -6.51 -1.95 -26.19
N CYS A 563 -6.60 -0.96 -27.09
CA CYS A 563 -5.51 -0.04 -27.37
C CYS A 563 -5.14 0.78 -26.12
N TYR A 564 -6.14 1.27 -25.38
CA TYR A 564 -5.92 2.03 -24.17
C TYR A 564 -5.26 1.19 -23.06
N GLU A 565 -5.73 -0.05 -22.85
CA GLU A 565 -5.12 -0.97 -21.89
C GLU A 565 -3.66 -1.27 -22.24
N ALA A 566 -3.37 -1.57 -23.51
CA ALA A 566 -2.02 -1.83 -23.98
C ALA A 566 -1.10 -0.62 -23.77
N LEU A 567 -1.57 0.59 -24.06
CA LEU A 567 -0.83 1.83 -23.82
C LEU A 567 -0.58 2.05 -22.31
N ARG A 568 -1.64 1.96 -21.50
CA ARG A 568 -1.61 2.17 -20.04
C ARG A 568 -0.64 1.20 -19.37
N GLU A 569 -0.67 -0.08 -19.74
CA GLU A 569 0.22 -1.06 -19.13
C GLU A 569 1.63 -1.03 -19.73
N GLY A 570 1.76 -0.81 -21.05
CA GLY A 570 3.02 -0.88 -21.78
C GLY A 570 4.02 0.21 -21.39
N ILE A 571 3.57 1.46 -21.21
CA ILE A 571 4.45 2.59 -20.81
C ILE A 571 5.17 2.27 -19.50
N PHE A 572 4.48 1.65 -18.55
CA PHE A 572 5.01 1.32 -17.23
C PHE A 572 5.71 -0.03 -17.17
N ASN A 573 5.94 -0.68 -18.32
CA ASN A 573 6.87 -1.82 -18.41
C ASN A 573 8.29 -1.36 -18.79
N LEU A 574 8.49 -0.06 -19.08
CA LEU A 574 9.81 0.52 -19.30
C LEU A 574 10.63 0.52 -17.99
N PRO A 575 11.96 0.27 -18.03
CA PRO A 575 12.78 0.03 -16.83
C PRO A 575 12.68 1.09 -15.71
N VAL A 576 12.53 2.37 -16.06
CA VAL A 576 12.41 3.46 -15.07
C VAL A 576 10.97 3.63 -14.58
N LEU A 577 9.99 3.50 -15.48
CA LEU A 577 8.58 3.72 -15.13
C LEU A 577 7.99 2.50 -14.39
N GLY A 578 8.55 1.31 -14.56
CA GLY A 578 8.17 0.09 -13.82
C GLY A 578 8.23 0.24 -12.30
N VAL A 579 9.01 1.20 -11.78
CA VAL A 579 9.04 1.56 -10.36
C VAL A 579 7.64 1.87 -9.80
N PHE A 580 6.77 2.51 -10.58
CA PHE A 580 5.40 2.82 -10.15
C PHE A 580 4.49 1.58 -10.03
N LYS A 581 4.90 0.44 -10.58
CA LYS A 581 4.23 -0.86 -10.40
C LYS A 581 4.90 -1.73 -9.34
N CYS A 582 6.01 -1.30 -8.76
CA CYS A 582 6.79 -2.08 -7.81
C CYS A 582 6.32 -1.84 -6.37
N VAL A 583 5.62 -2.82 -5.79
CA VAL A 583 5.03 -2.72 -4.45
C VAL A 583 6.08 -2.50 -3.35
N ALA A 584 7.19 -3.24 -3.40
CA ALA A 584 8.24 -3.13 -2.41
C ALA A 584 8.81 -1.72 -2.28
N LEU A 585 8.90 -0.96 -3.38
CA LEU A 585 9.46 0.40 -3.37
C LEU A 585 8.57 1.39 -2.63
N TYR A 586 7.24 1.21 -2.65
CA TYR A 586 6.33 2.02 -1.83
C TYR A 586 6.50 1.74 -0.34
N ILE A 587 6.68 0.47 0.04
CA ILE A 587 6.90 0.08 1.45
C ILE A 587 8.29 0.53 1.90
N TRP A 588 9.31 0.40 1.05
CA TRP A 588 10.66 0.90 1.35
C TRP A 588 10.66 2.41 1.52
N LEU A 589 10.03 3.17 0.62
CA LEU A 589 9.92 4.62 0.75
C LEU A 589 9.18 5.03 2.03
N LEU A 590 8.12 4.30 2.40
CA LEU A 590 7.41 4.49 3.66
C LEU A 590 8.35 4.30 4.87
N LEU A 591 9.16 3.24 4.89
CA LEU A 591 10.12 2.95 5.97
C LEU A 591 11.26 3.99 6.02
N ILE A 592 11.82 4.35 4.87
CA ILE A 592 12.85 5.41 4.76
C ILE A 592 12.30 6.71 5.35
N PHE A 593 11.07 7.08 4.99
CA PHE A 593 10.48 8.31 5.48
C PHE A 593 10.10 8.25 6.96
N ALA A 594 9.67 7.09 7.48
CA ALA A 594 9.46 6.88 8.91
C ALA A 594 10.74 7.13 9.71
N PHE A 595 11.87 6.57 9.26
CA PHE A 595 13.18 6.79 9.88
C PHE A 595 13.63 8.25 9.75
N TYR A 596 13.37 8.90 8.62
CA TYR A 596 13.62 10.33 8.45
C TYR A 596 12.86 11.19 9.47
N LEU A 597 11.56 10.95 9.64
CA LEU A 597 10.73 11.69 10.60
C LEU A 597 11.17 11.42 12.05
N PHE A 598 11.49 10.18 12.39
CA PHE A 598 12.03 9.81 13.70
C PHE A 598 13.37 10.53 13.97
N ARG A 599 14.25 10.55 12.97
CA ARG A 599 15.54 11.25 13.02
C ARG A 599 15.36 12.75 13.28
N ARG A 600 14.43 13.40 12.56
CA ARG A 600 14.04 14.81 12.72
C ARG A 600 13.11 15.09 13.90
N GLN A 601 12.82 14.09 14.72
CA GLN A 601 11.91 14.19 15.89
C GLN A 601 10.52 14.73 15.53
N LYS A 602 10.05 14.49 14.29
CA LYS A 602 8.71 14.87 13.82
C LYS A 602 7.70 13.77 14.20
N ILE A 603 7.66 13.42 15.49
CA ILE A 603 6.87 12.29 16.01
C ILE A 603 5.37 12.49 15.76
N ASP A 604 4.87 13.73 15.80
CA ASP A 604 3.47 14.02 15.47
C ASP A 604 3.10 13.42 14.10
N ILE A 605 3.92 13.69 13.08
CA ILE A 605 3.73 13.26 11.69
C ILE A 605 3.89 11.76 11.53
N LEU A 606 4.82 11.17 12.30
CA LEU A 606 4.91 9.72 12.41
C LEU A 606 3.56 9.14 12.88
N CYS A 607 2.98 9.70 13.94
CA CYS A 607 1.74 9.22 14.54
C CYS A 607 0.50 9.39 13.64
N TRP A 608 0.24 10.58 13.09
CA TRP A 608 -0.94 10.78 12.26
C TRP A 608 -0.76 10.35 10.81
N GLY A 609 0.47 10.32 10.29
CA GLY A 609 0.72 10.02 8.87
C GLY A 609 1.22 8.61 8.62
N ILE A 610 2.26 8.16 9.32
CA ILE A 610 2.99 6.93 8.98
C ILE A 610 2.39 5.68 9.63
N ILE A 611 2.01 5.75 10.90
CA ILE A 611 1.45 4.61 11.65
C ILE A 611 0.25 3.94 10.93
N PRO A 612 -0.76 4.65 10.40
CA PRO A 612 -1.86 3.98 9.70
C PRO A 612 -1.38 3.25 8.44
N LEU A 613 -0.37 3.79 7.74
CA LEU A 613 0.21 3.15 6.56
C LEU A 613 1.00 1.89 6.96
N LEU A 614 1.82 1.94 8.03
CA LEU A 614 2.53 0.77 8.54
C LEU A 614 1.58 -0.31 9.08
N ALA A 615 0.51 0.08 9.76
CA ALA A 615 -0.53 -0.84 10.19
C ALA A 615 -1.17 -1.56 9.00
N SER A 616 -1.39 -0.86 7.87
CA SER A 616 -1.88 -1.50 6.65
C SER A 616 -0.91 -2.52 6.06
N VAL A 617 0.41 -2.28 6.13
CA VAL A 617 1.43 -3.27 5.74
C VAL A 617 1.34 -4.51 6.65
N GLY A 618 1.21 -4.31 7.97
CA GLY A 618 1.06 -5.41 8.92
C GLY A 618 -0.17 -6.28 8.64
N ILE A 619 -1.32 -5.66 8.34
CA ILE A 619 -2.53 -6.38 7.94
C ILE A 619 -2.36 -7.09 6.59
N ALA A 620 -1.61 -6.50 5.64
CA ALA A 620 -1.33 -7.15 4.36
C ALA A 620 -0.54 -8.46 4.52
N PHE A 621 0.39 -8.54 5.49
CA PHE A 621 1.10 -9.77 5.85
C PHE A 621 0.22 -10.86 6.49
N LEU A 622 -1.01 -10.54 6.87
CA LEU A 622 -2.01 -11.50 7.35
C LEU A 622 -3.03 -11.87 6.26
N GLY A 623 -2.97 -11.18 5.11
CA GLY A 623 -3.86 -11.38 3.98
C GLY A 623 -3.54 -12.64 3.16
N PRO A 624 -4.39 -12.96 2.17
CA PRO A 624 -4.28 -14.21 1.43
C PRO A 624 -3.28 -14.20 0.27
N CYS A 625 -2.80 -13.01 -0.12
CA CYS A 625 -2.05 -12.80 -1.34
C CYS A 625 -0.79 -11.97 -1.07
N ASN A 626 0.26 -12.23 -1.83
CA ASN A 626 1.47 -11.43 -1.84
C ASN A 626 1.26 -10.06 -2.53
N GLY A 627 2.31 -9.23 -2.57
CA GLY A 627 2.27 -7.90 -3.19
C GLY A 627 2.02 -7.87 -4.70
N TYR A 628 1.88 -9.01 -5.37
CA TYR A 628 1.48 -9.06 -6.78
C TYR A 628 0.10 -8.43 -6.98
N TYR A 629 -0.76 -8.56 -5.96
CA TYR A 629 -2.07 -7.94 -5.89
C TYR A 629 -1.96 -6.54 -5.28
N PHE A 630 -1.84 -5.52 -6.14
CA PHE A 630 -1.60 -4.13 -5.74
C PHE A 630 -2.66 -3.56 -4.78
N ARG A 631 -3.85 -4.16 -4.70
CA ARG A 631 -4.98 -3.67 -3.87
C ARG A 631 -4.63 -3.50 -2.41
N TYR A 632 -3.74 -4.34 -1.87
CA TYR A 632 -3.36 -4.33 -0.46
C TYR A 632 -2.42 -3.18 -0.10
N VAL A 633 -1.68 -2.64 -1.08
CA VAL A 633 -0.84 -1.45 -0.91
C VAL A 633 -1.44 -0.19 -1.53
N TYR A 634 -2.62 -0.30 -2.14
CA TYR A 634 -3.26 0.81 -2.84
C TYR A 634 -3.44 2.03 -1.93
N MET A 635 -3.87 1.83 -0.68
CA MET A 635 -3.98 2.90 0.31
C MET A 635 -2.64 3.62 0.55
N ILE A 636 -1.54 2.87 0.68
CA ILE A 636 -0.20 3.43 0.87
C ILE A 636 0.16 4.27 -0.36
N THR A 637 -0.10 3.76 -1.56
CA THR A 637 0.26 4.45 -2.80
C THR A 637 -0.54 5.75 -3.01
N VAL A 638 -1.76 5.81 -2.49
CA VAL A 638 -2.61 7.02 -2.49
C VAL A 638 -2.15 8.01 -1.42
N ALA A 639 -1.91 7.56 -0.18
CA ALA A 639 -1.66 8.47 0.95
C ALA A 639 -0.19 8.89 1.12
N LEU A 640 0.77 8.06 0.70
CA LEU A 640 2.20 8.30 0.93
C LEU A 640 2.71 9.64 0.35
N PRO A 641 2.35 10.06 -0.88
CA PRO A 641 2.75 11.37 -1.39
C PRO A 641 2.31 12.53 -0.50
N ALA A 642 1.12 12.44 0.09
CA ALA A 642 0.62 13.46 1.01
C ALA A 642 1.41 13.48 2.32
N VAL A 643 1.66 12.31 2.91
CA VAL A 643 2.47 12.21 4.13
C VAL A 643 3.89 12.72 3.90
N LEU A 644 4.50 12.40 2.76
CA LEU A 644 5.82 12.90 2.36
C LEU A 644 5.85 14.43 2.31
N LEU A 645 4.97 15.04 1.52
CA LEU A 645 4.94 16.49 1.35
C LEU A 645 4.68 17.20 2.68
N LEU A 646 3.67 16.77 3.44
CA LEU A 646 3.33 17.36 4.73
C LEU A 646 4.44 17.18 5.78
N GLY A 647 5.16 16.06 5.72
CA GLY A 647 6.30 15.76 6.59
C GLY A 647 7.54 16.59 6.27
N LEU A 648 7.71 17.01 5.01
CA LEU A 648 8.83 17.81 4.54
C LEU A 648 8.61 19.32 4.69
N ILE A 649 7.36 19.79 4.84
CA ILE A 649 7.09 21.20 5.12
C ILE A 649 7.78 21.61 6.43
N ASP A 650 8.58 22.68 6.35
CA ASP A 650 9.31 23.23 7.49
C ASP A 650 8.36 23.94 8.47
N LYS A 651 8.66 23.86 9.77
CA LYS A 651 7.88 24.50 10.84
C LYS A 651 7.78 26.01 10.62
N LYS A 652 8.82 26.65 10.08
CA LYS A 652 8.88 28.12 9.84
C LYS A 652 7.79 28.63 8.89
N TYR A 653 7.42 27.86 7.87
CA TYR A 653 6.41 28.27 6.88
C TYR A 653 4.97 28.03 7.32
N ARG A 654 4.75 27.28 8.41
CA ARG A 654 3.42 27.22 9.05
C ARG A 654 2.97 28.61 9.52
N TRP A 655 3.90 29.49 9.88
CA TRP A 655 3.66 30.73 10.62
C TRP A 655 3.28 31.98 9.78
N ILE A 656 3.64 32.06 8.48
CA ILE A 656 3.73 33.37 7.80
C ILE A 656 2.39 33.90 7.20
N LYS A 657 1.31 33.10 7.06
CA LYS A 657 0.02 33.61 6.50
C LYS A 657 -1.15 33.69 7.45
N MET A 658 -1.13 33.05 8.62
CA MET A 658 -2.27 33.20 9.52
C MET A 658 -2.29 34.55 10.26
N ASN A 659 -1.15 35.23 10.40
CA ASN A 659 -1.15 36.64 10.84
C ASN A 659 -1.87 37.57 9.86
N ASN A 660 -1.79 37.31 8.55
CA ASN A 660 -2.47 38.13 7.53
C ASN A 660 -3.92 37.70 7.28
N ALA A 661 -4.24 36.42 7.47
CA ALA A 661 -5.62 35.93 7.41
C ALA A 661 -6.43 36.28 8.66
N GLY A 662 -5.79 36.35 9.84
CA GLY A 662 -6.40 36.86 11.06
C GLY A 662 -6.78 38.34 10.95
N THR A 663 -5.94 39.16 10.29
CA THR A 663 -6.27 40.57 10.02
C THR A 663 -7.35 40.73 8.94
N GLN A 664 -7.42 39.87 7.93
CA GLN A 664 -8.51 39.92 6.94
C GLN A 664 -9.87 39.49 7.52
N ILE A 665 -9.91 38.45 8.36
CA ILE A 665 -11.17 37.99 8.99
C ILE A 665 -11.65 38.97 10.09
N LEU A 666 -10.75 39.78 10.66
CA LEU A 666 -11.09 40.86 11.59
C LEU A 666 -11.49 42.17 10.89
N ASN A 667 -11.08 42.39 9.63
CA ASN A 667 -11.45 43.58 8.85
C ASN A 667 -12.68 43.37 7.96
N ASP A 668 -13.06 42.11 7.67
CA ASP A 668 -14.30 41.76 6.96
C ASP A 668 -15.46 41.41 7.93
N LYS A 669 -15.42 41.93 9.17
CA LYS A 669 -16.51 41.83 10.14
C LYS A 669 -17.06 43.19 10.54
#